data_AF-A0AAD5AYX4-F1
#
_entry.id   AF-A0AAD5AYX4-F1
#
_cell.length_a   1.000
_cell.length_b   1.000
_cell.length_c   1.000
_cell.angle_alpha   90.00
_cell.angle_beta   90.00
_cell.angle_gamma   90.00
#
_symmetry.space_group_name_H-M   'P 1'
#
loop_
_entity.id
_entity.type
_entity.pdbx_description
1 polymer ?
#
loop_
_entity_poly.entity_id
_entity_poly.type
_entity_poly.pdbx_seq_one_letter_code
_entity_poly.pdbx_strand_id
1 'polypeptide(L)'
;EQDYCAIVKGIQEFDFEGDALPSKLVLIGSQSFPLAMNPKGQVLMAASRYGKGRIVVLGHEKYLTSFPVLVKNALAWLMPPESKSKTVGIQKNLSSLAGSLPLKTEVGEFRNVGYAVYVTDAYSVDTCGKDLVAFLKSGGGLLIAGHAWYWAQSNPEENALLSFSGNKVCSVAGIYFSETPGECGKFPVPMQIPSNLLAVSIGKDFKDDLQFLLKGVSEFDVRGEELASEVMAHGPLAFPITLTPNGRAFIAGAYYGQGRIIVATHETYLGRNSLSNFLINAIHWLDKGRKGVIGIMPQLKDAHRVLSKSGLKCEFTGLRKDLSVFVCTSYDDSKCNQIQEFVAEGGGLMIGGHAWYWAQSNPGLNVMTNCPGNRILSKMGLCIMGNTLGGDLYKVQQISEYGDRDDLQFLLNGVSEFDVRGGALASEVMAHGPLAFPIALTPCGRAFIAGAYYGQGRIIVATHESFLGRDSLSNFLINAIHWLDEGRKGVIGIMPQLKDAHRVLSKSGLKCEFTGLRKDLSVFVCTSYNDSQCNQIQEFVAEGGGLMIGGHAWYWAQSNPGLNVMTNCPGNRILSKMGLCIMGNTLGGDLYKAQQMTEYGDRGTRAYHFRDLLQRFAGHVIQGQDLTEHEQNCLQKLRRDCTHYLRMQAHDSASYTSMVSLITDIVKEAGVPQVCQTCPVQSSKDKMLLHVGSEVYRVCKEPDALLPYIIKNLPNLPSVFNARIQISTDTSDREEWISTGLYLSPGMRTYIAVPPEIKGKGWQLQIGCQTDCLGEADVLKRAPVVHERFALDSEMLQVWNLWGGLIYLIAPPKSKLKGVEVVVQTAIKAPYYKSGKTSVEDWVKKIRNAPAPWAELEFENIIITLHSEFIRKLDRPDEVAAFWDSIMKGVAELAAKPAKFPRKERFVADVQISHGFMHAGYPVMIHSTSAEELLNPETARKTGIWGPIHELGHNQQCSVWEFPPHTTECTCNLWSVYIHEEVLGVKRENAHPNMSVENRKSRTASYANEGRNLEQWSVWTALETYIQLQEKFGWDAFKKVFAAYHSITNVPHDRDGKMNLYAKTFSNVVNMNLAPFFKAWGWPIEPSTDEMLSSLPGWNDHPMAQY
;
A
#
# COMPACT_ATOMS: atom_id res chain seq x y z
N GLU A 1 29.68 6.99 -6.10
CA GLU A 1 29.58 8.45 -5.97
C GLU A 1 30.89 9.19 -6.25
N GLN A 2 32.00 8.89 -5.57
CA GLN A 2 33.29 9.57 -5.82
C GLN A 2 33.73 9.56 -7.30
N ASP A 3 33.57 8.42 -7.99
CA ASP A 3 33.86 8.29 -9.43
C ASP A 3 32.97 9.20 -10.29
N TYR A 4 31.68 9.30 -9.96
CA TYR A 4 30.74 10.18 -10.64
C TYR A 4 31.14 11.65 -10.48
N CYS A 5 31.38 12.09 -9.23
CA CYS A 5 31.80 13.45 -8.94
C CYS A 5 33.10 13.84 -9.66
N ALA A 6 34.02 12.89 -9.85
CA ALA A 6 35.25 13.13 -10.60
C ALA A 6 35.00 13.41 -12.09
N ILE A 7 34.04 12.70 -12.71
CA ILE A 7 33.73 12.82 -14.13
C ILE A 7 32.89 14.08 -14.42
N VAL A 8 31.92 14.40 -13.56
CA VAL A 8 31.03 15.56 -13.78
C VAL A 8 31.53 16.87 -13.17
N LYS A 9 32.72 16.86 -12.57
CA LYS A 9 33.29 18.01 -11.85
C LYS A 9 33.30 19.30 -12.68
N GLY A 10 32.70 20.35 -12.16
CA GLY A 10 32.67 21.67 -12.81
C GLY A 10 31.67 21.79 -13.97
N ILE A 11 30.79 20.80 -14.16
CA ILE A 11 29.66 20.84 -15.08
C ILE A 11 28.41 21.13 -14.25
N GLN A 12 27.67 22.17 -14.63
CA GLN A 12 26.41 22.53 -13.97
C GLN A 12 25.21 21.95 -14.69
N GLU A 13 25.29 21.81 -16.02
CA GLU A 13 24.22 21.37 -16.89
C GLU A 13 24.81 20.67 -18.12
N PHE A 14 24.09 19.65 -18.63
CA PHE A 14 24.30 19.08 -19.96
C PHE A 14 23.22 19.58 -20.91
N ASP A 15 23.64 20.24 -21.98
CA ASP A 15 22.77 20.72 -23.05
C ASP A 15 22.77 19.75 -24.24
N PHE A 16 21.66 19.04 -24.44
CA PHE A 16 21.47 18.12 -25.55
C PHE A 16 20.61 18.70 -26.70
N GLU A 17 20.23 20.00 -26.68
CA GLU A 17 19.27 20.63 -27.61
C GLU A 17 19.76 20.84 -29.07
N GLY A 18 20.68 20.00 -29.57
CA GLY A 18 21.19 20.07 -30.94
C GLY A 18 20.69 18.95 -31.87
N ASP A 19 21.20 18.93 -33.11
CA ASP A 19 20.91 17.91 -34.14
C ASP A 19 21.57 16.54 -33.84
N ALA A 20 21.78 16.19 -32.56
CA ALA A 20 22.48 15.00 -32.12
C ALA A 20 21.56 14.17 -31.21
N LEU A 21 20.75 13.31 -31.83
CA LEU A 21 19.81 12.44 -31.13
C LEU A 21 20.51 11.17 -30.61
N PRO A 22 20.67 11.00 -29.29
CA PRO A 22 21.47 9.90 -28.75
C PRO A 22 20.71 8.58 -28.75
N SER A 23 21.42 7.46 -28.66
CA SER A 23 20.82 6.20 -28.19
C SER A 23 20.60 6.22 -26.69
N LYS A 24 19.49 5.63 -26.21
CA LYS A 24 19.36 5.29 -24.79
C LYS A 24 20.37 4.20 -24.45
N LEU A 25 21.00 4.32 -23.29
CA LEU A 25 21.91 3.32 -22.75
C LEU A 25 21.18 2.42 -21.74
N VAL A 26 21.41 1.11 -21.82
CA VAL A 26 20.91 0.12 -20.86
C VAL A 26 22.05 -0.26 -19.92
N LEU A 27 21.82 -0.13 -18.62
CA LEU A 27 22.79 -0.41 -17.57
C LEU A 27 22.41 -1.69 -16.83
N ILE A 28 23.26 -2.71 -16.90
CA ILE A 28 23.07 -3.98 -16.18
C ILE A 28 24.24 -4.33 -15.26
N GLY A 29 25.36 -3.61 -15.42
CA GLY A 29 26.57 -3.89 -14.66
C GLY A 29 26.49 -3.36 -13.24
N SER A 30 26.84 -4.19 -12.26
CA SER A 30 26.94 -3.78 -10.84
C SER A 30 27.91 -2.63 -10.56
N GLN A 31 28.79 -2.30 -11.51
CA GLN A 31 29.74 -1.18 -11.45
C GLN A 31 29.38 -0.05 -12.44
N SER A 32 28.30 -0.21 -13.21
CA SER A 32 27.85 0.78 -14.18
C SER A 32 26.95 1.81 -13.51
N PHE A 33 27.13 3.08 -13.88
CA PHE A 33 26.33 4.18 -13.37
C PHE A 33 26.11 5.26 -14.44
N PRO A 34 24.96 5.94 -14.43
CA PRO A 34 24.68 7.02 -15.37
C PRO A 34 25.52 8.26 -15.06
N LEU A 35 25.99 8.93 -16.11
CA LEU A 35 26.61 10.26 -16.06
C LEU A 35 25.60 11.36 -16.38
N ALA A 36 24.73 11.09 -17.35
CA ALA A 36 23.60 11.95 -17.71
C ALA A 36 22.36 11.10 -17.96
N MET A 37 21.25 11.57 -17.42
CA MET A 37 19.95 10.93 -17.48
C MET A 37 18.90 12.02 -17.64
N ASN A 38 17.97 11.82 -18.58
CA ASN A 38 16.87 12.78 -18.73
C ASN A 38 15.77 12.57 -17.67
N PRO A 39 14.83 13.51 -17.51
CA PRO A 39 13.73 13.39 -16.54
C PRO A 39 12.83 12.15 -16.73
N LYS A 40 12.89 11.50 -17.90
CA LYS A 40 12.21 10.23 -18.20
C LYS A 40 13.04 9.00 -17.85
N GLY A 41 14.15 9.16 -17.12
CA GLY A 41 15.03 8.09 -16.68
C GLY A 41 15.83 7.39 -17.77
N GLN A 42 15.89 8.00 -18.96
CA GLN A 42 16.68 7.46 -20.06
C GLN A 42 18.13 7.87 -19.85
N VAL A 43 19.02 6.89 -19.77
CA VAL A 43 20.46 7.14 -19.63
C VAL A 43 21.03 7.52 -20.99
N LEU A 44 21.69 8.68 -21.08
CA LEU A 44 22.26 9.21 -22.33
C LEU A 44 23.79 9.08 -22.36
N MET A 45 24.42 9.08 -21.18
CA MET A 45 25.85 8.86 -20.99
C MET A 45 26.06 8.04 -19.72
N ALA A 46 27.02 7.12 -19.71
CA ALA A 46 27.27 6.24 -18.57
C ALA A 46 28.77 5.94 -18.41
N ALA A 47 29.15 5.51 -17.22
CA ALA A 47 30.50 5.06 -16.93
C ALA A 47 30.46 3.72 -16.18
N SER A 48 31.53 2.95 -16.29
CA SER A 48 31.67 1.68 -15.60
C SER A 48 33.15 1.29 -15.43
N ARG A 49 33.38 0.22 -14.69
CA ARG A 49 34.69 -0.41 -14.49
C ARG A 49 34.66 -1.84 -15.03
N TYR A 50 35.76 -2.26 -15.65
CA TYR A 50 35.94 -3.62 -16.12
C TYR A 50 37.39 -4.08 -15.94
N GLY A 51 37.60 -5.19 -15.24
CA GLY A 51 38.93 -5.61 -14.80
C GLY A 51 39.61 -4.50 -13.97
N LYS A 52 40.82 -4.09 -14.36
CA LYS A 52 41.52 -2.95 -13.76
C LYS A 52 41.22 -1.61 -14.44
N GLY A 53 40.56 -1.64 -15.61
CA GLY A 53 40.31 -0.47 -16.43
C GLY A 53 38.97 0.19 -16.19
N ARG A 54 38.73 1.25 -16.96
CA ARG A 54 37.59 2.15 -16.82
C ARG A 54 37.03 2.46 -18.20
N ILE A 55 35.71 2.65 -18.29
CA ILE A 55 35.03 2.97 -19.54
C ILE A 55 34.02 4.09 -19.34
N VAL A 56 33.93 4.99 -20.32
CA VAL A 56 32.88 6.00 -20.45
C VAL A 56 32.22 5.83 -21.81
N VAL A 57 30.89 5.81 -21.82
CA VAL A 57 30.05 5.55 -23.00
C VAL A 57 29.12 6.75 -23.22
N LEU A 58 29.17 7.34 -24.42
CA LEU A 58 28.31 8.46 -24.80
C LEU A 58 27.32 8.01 -25.87
N GLY A 59 26.02 8.29 -25.68
CA GLY A 59 24.96 7.88 -26.60
C GLY A 59 25.00 8.52 -27.99
N HIS A 60 25.96 9.41 -28.28
CA HIS A 60 26.22 9.97 -29.61
C HIS A 60 27.66 10.46 -29.71
N GLU A 61 28.30 10.27 -30.86
CA GLU A 61 29.65 10.74 -31.18
C GLU A 61 29.82 12.27 -31.18
N LYS A 62 28.78 13.06 -31.52
CA LYS A 62 28.85 14.53 -31.43
C LYS A 62 29.07 15.03 -29.98
N TYR A 63 28.80 14.20 -28.97
CA TYR A 63 29.02 14.55 -27.56
C TYR A 63 30.50 14.61 -27.18
N LEU A 64 31.39 14.01 -27.99
CA LEU A 64 32.83 14.14 -27.81
C LEU A 64 33.34 15.57 -28.01
N THR A 65 32.65 16.37 -28.83
CA THR A 65 32.98 17.78 -29.07
C THR A 65 32.02 18.73 -28.35
N SER A 66 30.77 18.33 -28.15
CA SER A 66 29.74 19.16 -27.49
C SER A 66 29.94 19.30 -25.98
N PHE A 67 30.59 18.33 -25.32
CA PHE A 67 30.86 18.36 -23.87
C PHE A 67 32.37 18.31 -23.54
N PRO A 68 33.15 19.36 -23.87
CA PRO A 68 34.61 19.33 -23.73
C PRO A 68 35.07 19.19 -22.26
N VAL A 69 34.34 19.76 -21.30
CA VAL A 69 34.64 19.62 -19.86
C VAL A 69 34.44 18.17 -19.40
N LEU A 70 33.33 17.55 -19.81
CA LEU A 70 33.05 16.14 -19.53
C LEU A 70 34.13 15.24 -20.11
N VAL A 71 34.48 15.44 -21.39
CA VAL A 71 35.50 14.64 -22.07
C VAL A 71 36.85 14.80 -21.38
N LYS A 72 37.24 16.01 -20.99
CA LYS A 72 38.46 16.25 -20.21
C LYS A 72 38.47 15.49 -18.88
N ASN A 73 37.38 15.57 -18.11
CA ASN A 73 37.27 14.88 -16.82
C ASN A 73 37.22 13.37 -16.99
N ALA A 74 36.49 12.88 -18.00
CA ALA A 74 36.42 11.48 -18.37
C ALA A 74 37.81 10.96 -18.74
N LEU A 75 38.58 11.67 -19.58
CA LEU A 75 39.96 11.29 -19.91
C LEU A 75 40.86 11.24 -18.67
N ALA A 76 40.73 12.20 -17.75
CA ALA A 76 41.48 12.20 -16.49
C ALA A 76 41.09 11.02 -15.59
N TRP A 77 39.80 10.68 -15.52
CA TRP A 77 39.30 9.53 -14.77
C TRP A 77 39.67 8.20 -15.43
N LEU A 78 39.66 8.12 -16.75
CA LEU A 78 40.05 6.96 -17.54
C LEU A 78 41.56 6.69 -17.46
N MET A 79 42.37 7.71 -17.19
CA MET A 79 43.82 7.60 -17.10
C MET A 79 44.22 6.75 -15.87
N PRO A 80 44.95 5.63 -16.06
CA PRO A 80 45.32 4.78 -14.94
C PRO A 80 46.42 5.47 -14.10
N PRO A 81 46.30 5.54 -12.76
CA PRO A 81 47.28 6.23 -11.90
C PRO A 81 48.71 5.67 -12.04
N GLU A 82 48.83 4.39 -12.37
CA GLU A 82 50.10 3.64 -12.43
C GLU A 82 50.64 3.48 -13.87
N SER A 83 50.01 4.08 -14.88
CA SER A 83 50.42 3.90 -16.28
C SER A 83 51.74 4.58 -16.60
N LYS A 84 52.69 3.82 -17.18
CA LYS A 84 53.98 4.35 -17.70
C LYS A 84 53.81 5.18 -18.98
N SER A 85 52.73 4.96 -19.74
CA SER A 85 52.37 5.78 -20.89
C SER A 85 51.33 6.82 -20.51
N LYS A 86 51.40 8.00 -21.13
CA LYS A 86 50.38 9.07 -21.04
C LYS A 86 49.74 9.41 -22.39
N THR A 87 49.96 8.56 -23.39
CA THR A 87 49.44 8.78 -24.74
C THR A 87 47.96 8.39 -24.83
N VAL A 88 47.15 9.27 -25.44
CA VAL A 88 45.75 9.01 -25.79
C VAL A 88 45.68 8.64 -27.27
N GLY A 89 45.28 7.42 -27.58
CA GLY A 89 45.01 7.03 -28.96
C GLY A 89 43.63 7.51 -29.40
N ILE A 90 43.50 8.01 -30.63
CA ILE A 90 42.25 8.49 -31.20
C ILE A 90 41.99 7.79 -32.53
N GLN A 91 40.81 7.21 -32.67
CA GLN A 91 40.39 6.56 -33.91
C GLN A 91 40.34 7.57 -35.08
N LYS A 92 40.66 7.12 -36.30
CA LYS A 92 40.86 7.99 -37.48
C LYS A 92 39.67 8.89 -37.86
N ASN A 93 38.44 8.40 -37.75
CA ASN A 93 37.21 9.16 -38.02
C ASN A 93 37.00 10.29 -37.00
N LEU A 94 37.68 10.21 -35.86
CA LEU A 94 37.68 11.22 -34.80
C LEU A 94 38.95 12.09 -34.83
N SER A 95 39.69 12.14 -35.94
CA SER A 95 40.95 12.90 -36.05
C SER A 95 40.81 14.39 -35.71
N SER A 96 39.62 14.96 -35.91
CA SER A 96 39.27 16.33 -35.54
C SER A 96 39.36 16.59 -34.02
N LEU A 97 39.21 15.55 -33.19
CA LEU A 97 39.32 15.62 -31.73
C LEU A 97 40.79 15.74 -31.25
N ALA A 98 41.77 15.31 -32.06
CA ALA A 98 43.17 15.31 -31.65
C ALA A 98 43.71 16.72 -31.33
N GLY A 99 43.24 17.74 -32.06
CA GLY A 99 43.67 19.12 -31.86
C GLY A 99 43.04 19.81 -30.64
N SER A 100 41.97 19.26 -30.06
CA SER A 100 41.22 19.89 -28.95
C SER A 100 41.54 19.31 -27.57
N LEU A 101 42.31 18.23 -27.49
CA LEU A 101 42.63 17.56 -26.23
C LEU A 101 43.97 18.06 -25.65
N PRO A 102 44.04 18.34 -24.34
CA PRO A 102 45.25 18.87 -23.68
C PRO A 102 46.32 17.80 -23.38
N LEU A 103 46.27 16.65 -24.05
CA LEU A 103 47.11 15.47 -23.79
C LEU A 103 47.88 15.08 -25.05
N LYS A 104 48.95 14.29 -24.92
CA LYS A 104 49.65 13.75 -26.09
C LYS A 104 48.72 12.76 -26.81
N THR A 105 48.26 13.13 -28.01
CA THR A 105 47.34 12.31 -28.82
C THR A 105 48.04 11.68 -30.01
N GLU A 106 47.70 10.43 -30.34
CA GLU A 106 48.12 9.77 -31.57
C GLU A 106 46.88 9.30 -32.34
N VAL A 107 46.74 9.74 -33.60
CA VAL A 107 45.60 9.38 -34.46
C VAL A 107 45.93 8.11 -35.23
N GLY A 108 45.07 7.11 -35.15
CA GLY A 108 45.26 5.85 -35.87
C GLY A 108 44.27 4.77 -35.45
N GLU A 109 44.39 3.60 -36.06
CA GLU A 109 43.68 2.41 -35.57
C GLU A 109 44.22 1.99 -34.20
N PHE A 110 43.40 1.24 -33.45
CA PHE A 110 43.86 0.67 -32.19
C PHE A 110 45.04 -0.27 -32.45
N ARG A 111 46.16 0.00 -31.79
CA ARG A 111 47.35 -0.85 -31.77
C ARG A 111 47.59 -1.17 -30.30
N ASN A 112 47.65 -2.46 -29.94
CA ASN A 112 47.74 -2.96 -28.56
C ASN A 112 49.09 -2.66 -27.88
N VAL A 113 49.71 -1.51 -28.16
CA VAL A 113 51.04 -1.10 -27.69
C VAL A 113 51.08 0.42 -27.54
N GLY A 114 51.09 0.91 -26.29
CA GLY A 114 51.52 2.28 -25.97
C GLY A 114 50.46 3.30 -25.56
N TYR A 115 49.16 2.99 -25.60
CA TYR A 115 48.11 3.93 -25.14
C TYR A 115 47.74 3.70 -23.67
N ALA A 116 47.42 4.78 -22.96
CA ALA A 116 46.82 4.74 -21.63
C ALA A 116 45.30 4.87 -21.69
N VAL A 117 44.81 5.65 -22.65
CA VAL A 117 43.39 5.81 -22.98
C VAL A 117 43.22 5.72 -24.49
N TYR A 118 42.14 5.09 -24.95
CA TYR A 118 41.75 5.09 -26.35
C TYR A 118 40.37 5.72 -26.52
N VAL A 119 40.21 6.58 -27.53
CA VAL A 119 38.95 7.27 -27.88
C VAL A 119 38.50 6.80 -29.25
N THR A 120 37.26 6.30 -29.34
CA THR A 120 36.76 5.69 -30.58
C THR A 120 35.26 5.90 -30.77
N ASP A 121 34.81 5.88 -32.03
CA ASP A 121 33.39 5.78 -32.32
C ASP A 121 32.89 4.35 -32.10
N ALA A 122 31.59 4.18 -31.87
CA ALA A 122 30.99 2.89 -31.60
C ALA A 122 30.88 1.97 -32.83
N TYR A 123 31.27 2.41 -34.02
CA TYR A 123 31.11 1.68 -35.27
C TYR A 123 32.41 0.97 -35.69
N SER A 124 33.54 1.58 -35.35
CA SER A 124 34.88 1.19 -35.83
C SER A 124 35.61 0.18 -34.94
N VAL A 125 34.93 -0.39 -33.94
CA VAL A 125 35.54 -1.30 -32.97
C VAL A 125 35.52 -2.77 -33.38
N ASP A 126 34.83 -3.13 -34.46
CA ASP A 126 34.62 -4.53 -34.85
C ASP A 126 35.91 -5.30 -35.14
N THR A 127 36.90 -4.64 -35.75
CA THR A 127 38.18 -5.25 -36.14
C THR A 127 39.14 -5.41 -34.97
N CYS A 128 38.94 -4.68 -33.87
CA CYS A 128 39.85 -4.63 -32.72
C CYS A 128 39.18 -4.87 -31.36
N GLY A 129 37.90 -5.28 -31.33
CA GLY A 129 37.10 -5.37 -30.10
C GLY A 129 37.71 -6.27 -29.03
N LYS A 130 38.30 -7.42 -29.41
CA LYS A 130 38.99 -8.31 -28.47
C LYS A 130 40.21 -7.65 -27.84
N ASP A 131 40.99 -6.92 -28.62
CA ASP A 131 42.17 -6.21 -28.13
C ASP A 131 41.77 -5.04 -27.23
N LEU A 132 40.66 -4.35 -27.52
CA LEU A 132 40.09 -3.30 -26.66
C LEU A 132 39.58 -3.83 -25.33
N VAL A 133 38.91 -4.99 -25.32
CA VAL A 133 38.49 -5.65 -24.07
C VAL A 133 39.71 -6.08 -23.25
N ALA A 134 40.74 -6.65 -23.88
CA ALA A 134 42.00 -6.98 -23.21
C ALA A 134 42.71 -5.75 -22.64
N PHE A 135 42.73 -4.66 -23.41
CA PHE A 135 43.26 -3.37 -22.98
C PHE A 135 42.54 -2.83 -21.75
N LEU A 136 41.20 -2.77 -21.77
CA LEU A 136 40.38 -2.42 -20.60
C LEU A 136 40.70 -3.32 -19.40
N LYS A 137 40.69 -4.63 -19.59
CA LYS A 137 40.97 -5.61 -18.52
C LYS A 137 42.32 -5.38 -17.85
N SER A 138 43.34 -5.05 -18.65
CA SER A 138 44.72 -4.80 -18.20
C SER A 138 44.91 -3.47 -17.46
N GLY A 139 43.93 -2.58 -17.47
CA GLY A 139 43.98 -1.29 -16.80
C GLY A 139 43.77 -0.09 -17.72
N GLY A 140 43.64 -0.28 -19.04
CA GLY A 140 43.42 0.80 -19.99
C GLY A 140 42.09 1.54 -19.80
N GLY A 141 42.03 2.79 -20.24
CA GLY A 141 40.81 3.59 -20.27
C GLY A 141 40.18 3.63 -21.66
N LEU A 142 38.86 3.45 -21.78
CA LEU A 142 38.13 3.58 -23.05
C LEU A 142 37.07 4.68 -22.97
N LEU A 143 37.09 5.60 -23.93
CA LEU A 143 36.00 6.53 -24.20
C LEU A 143 35.39 6.18 -25.55
N ILE A 144 34.12 5.77 -25.56
CA ILE A 144 33.43 5.31 -26.75
C ILE A 144 32.11 6.03 -26.93
N ALA A 145 31.80 6.42 -28.16
CA ALA A 145 30.62 7.21 -28.46
C ALA A 145 29.95 6.80 -29.76
N GLY A 146 28.62 6.76 -29.77
CA GLY A 146 27.84 6.47 -30.97
C GLY A 146 26.38 6.22 -30.65
N HIS A 147 25.57 6.06 -31.68
CA HIS A 147 24.13 5.89 -31.56
C HIS A 147 23.67 4.66 -32.37
N ALA A 148 23.20 3.63 -31.66
CA ALA A 148 22.78 2.34 -32.23
C ALA A 148 21.39 2.38 -32.86
N TRP A 149 20.51 3.33 -32.49
CA TRP A 149 19.16 3.42 -33.05
C TRP A 149 19.18 3.65 -34.57
N TYR A 150 20.11 4.47 -35.07
CA TYR A 150 20.26 4.72 -36.51
C TYR A 150 20.82 3.50 -37.25
N TRP A 151 21.74 2.78 -36.61
CA TRP A 151 22.25 1.51 -37.13
C TRP A 151 21.12 0.47 -37.23
N ALA A 152 20.26 0.36 -36.21
CA ALA A 152 19.15 -0.57 -36.19
C ALA A 152 18.11 -0.30 -37.29
N GLN A 153 17.87 0.97 -37.64
CA GLN A 153 17.02 1.32 -38.80
C GLN A 153 17.54 0.74 -40.12
N SER A 154 18.86 0.64 -40.27
CA SER A 154 19.49 0.05 -41.46
C SER A 154 19.64 -1.47 -41.38
N ASN A 155 19.40 -2.08 -40.20
CA ASN A 155 19.57 -3.50 -39.93
C ASN A 155 18.39 -4.05 -39.08
N PRO A 156 17.13 -3.97 -39.57
CA PRO A 156 15.94 -4.23 -38.76
C PRO A 156 15.78 -5.69 -38.32
N GLU A 157 16.46 -6.63 -38.99
CA GLU A 157 16.45 -8.05 -38.62
C GLU A 157 17.59 -8.42 -37.63
N GLU A 158 18.45 -7.47 -37.27
CA GLU A 158 19.59 -7.72 -36.40
C GLU A 158 19.39 -7.18 -34.98
N ASN A 159 19.81 -7.97 -33.99
CA ASN A 159 19.71 -7.57 -32.58
C ASN A 159 20.81 -6.56 -32.21
N ALA A 160 20.43 -5.29 -32.01
CA ALA A 160 21.37 -4.22 -31.69
C ALA A 160 22.22 -4.48 -30.42
N LEU A 161 21.69 -5.17 -29.40
CA LEU A 161 22.46 -5.49 -28.19
C LEU A 161 23.62 -6.47 -28.45
N LEU A 162 23.58 -7.22 -29.55
CA LEU A 162 24.55 -8.28 -29.89
C LEU A 162 25.37 -8.00 -31.14
N SER A 163 24.77 -7.34 -32.12
CA SER A 163 25.36 -7.14 -33.44
C SER A 163 26.04 -5.79 -33.57
N PHE A 164 25.54 -4.76 -32.86
CA PHE A 164 26.12 -3.43 -32.93
C PHE A 164 27.56 -3.43 -32.42
N SER A 165 28.50 -2.91 -33.23
CA SER A 165 29.94 -2.98 -32.99
C SER A 165 30.31 -2.47 -31.59
N GLY A 166 29.75 -1.34 -31.17
CA GLY A 166 30.02 -0.73 -29.86
C GLY A 166 29.63 -1.63 -28.70
N ASN A 167 28.55 -2.40 -28.84
CA ASN A 167 28.11 -3.35 -27.84
C ASN A 167 29.04 -4.57 -27.74
N LYS A 168 29.84 -4.87 -28.76
CA LYS A 168 30.91 -5.89 -28.68
C LYS A 168 32.09 -5.44 -27.81
N VAL A 169 32.10 -4.23 -27.28
CA VAL A 169 33.12 -3.76 -26.33
C VAL A 169 32.47 -3.25 -25.04
N CYS A 170 31.44 -2.40 -25.11
CA CYS A 170 30.84 -1.78 -23.93
C CYS A 170 30.12 -2.77 -23.01
N SER A 171 29.51 -3.80 -23.59
CA SER A 171 28.69 -4.75 -22.86
C SER A 171 29.46 -5.47 -21.75
N VAL A 172 30.77 -5.73 -21.92
CA VAL A 172 31.60 -6.40 -20.91
C VAL A 172 31.61 -5.62 -19.59
N ALA A 173 31.43 -4.30 -19.65
CA ALA A 173 31.33 -3.40 -18.52
C ALA A 173 29.87 -3.13 -18.07
N GLY A 174 28.90 -3.83 -18.66
CA GLY A 174 27.48 -3.75 -18.33
C GLY A 174 26.76 -2.53 -18.87
N ILE A 175 27.26 -1.91 -19.95
CA ILE A 175 26.62 -0.78 -20.63
C ILE A 175 26.31 -1.18 -22.08
N TYR A 176 25.07 -0.98 -22.52
CA TYR A 176 24.65 -1.27 -23.90
C TYR A 176 24.05 -0.03 -24.55
N PHE A 177 24.36 0.19 -25.83
CA PHE A 177 23.58 1.05 -26.71
C PHE A 177 22.29 0.33 -27.11
N SER A 178 21.13 0.95 -26.87
CA SER A 178 19.85 0.44 -27.35
C SER A 178 19.50 0.97 -28.74
N GLU A 179 18.61 0.26 -29.42
CA GLU A 179 17.99 0.65 -30.69
C GLU A 179 16.98 1.81 -30.56
N THR A 180 16.74 2.31 -29.35
CA THR A 180 15.78 3.39 -29.10
C THR A 180 16.48 4.74 -28.96
N PRO A 181 15.99 5.80 -29.62
CA PRO A 181 16.53 7.14 -29.44
C PRO A 181 16.15 7.71 -28.06
N GLY A 182 17.08 8.40 -27.41
CA GLY A 182 16.88 9.13 -26.17
C GLY A 182 16.39 10.55 -26.42
N GLU A 183 15.59 11.08 -25.51
CA GLU A 183 15.08 12.45 -25.63
C GLU A 183 16.10 13.48 -25.17
N CYS A 184 16.34 14.47 -26.03
CA CYS A 184 17.21 15.60 -25.81
C CYS A 184 16.53 16.69 -24.96
N GLY A 185 17.35 17.51 -24.30
CA GLY A 185 16.95 18.63 -23.48
C GLY A 185 18.14 19.17 -22.68
N LYS A 186 17.90 20.17 -21.84
CA LYS A 186 18.88 20.68 -20.87
C LYS A 186 18.67 20.03 -19.51
N PHE A 187 19.69 19.37 -18.99
CA PHE A 187 19.59 18.62 -17.74
C PHE A 187 20.66 19.07 -16.74
N PRO A 188 20.28 19.54 -15.54
CA PRO A 188 21.26 19.90 -14.51
C PRO A 188 22.04 18.67 -14.06
N VAL A 189 23.29 18.87 -13.66
CA VAL A 189 24.14 17.82 -13.11
C VAL A 189 23.88 17.68 -11.60
N PRO A 190 23.30 16.56 -11.12
CA PRO A 190 23.05 16.37 -9.69
C PRO A 190 24.34 16.18 -8.88
N MET A 191 24.29 16.45 -7.56
CA MET A 191 25.43 16.20 -6.66
C MET A 191 25.69 14.70 -6.41
N GLN A 192 24.68 13.86 -6.63
CA GLN A 192 24.73 12.40 -6.51
C GLN A 192 24.53 11.76 -7.89
N ILE A 193 24.84 10.47 -8.01
CA ILE A 193 24.61 9.72 -9.26
C ILE A 193 23.12 9.86 -9.63
N PRO A 194 22.77 10.29 -10.86
CA PRO A 194 21.39 10.37 -11.30
C PRO A 194 20.70 9.02 -11.13
N SER A 195 19.62 8.98 -10.36
CA SER A 195 18.80 7.79 -10.21
C SER A 195 17.37 8.16 -10.60
N ASN A 196 16.83 7.49 -11.61
CA ASN A 196 15.43 7.63 -11.99
C ASN A 196 14.83 6.24 -12.16
N LEU A 197 13.65 6.09 -11.58
CA LEU A 197 12.87 4.87 -11.53
C LEU A 197 12.56 4.26 -12.91
N LEU A 198 12.46 5.07 -13.96
CA LEU A 198 12.21 4.57 -15.32
C LEU A 198 13.41 3.87 -15.98
N ALA A 199 14.62 4.01 -15.43
CA ALA A 199 15.84 3.42 -16.01
C ALA A 199 15.86 1.88 -15.93
N VAL A 200 15.08 1.27 -15.01
CA VAL A 200 15.00 -0.18 -14.79
C VAL A 200 14.09 -0.88 -15.82
N SER A 201 13.29 -0.11 -16.58
CA SER A 201 12.17 -0.62 -17.38
C SER A 201 12.47 -0.94 -18.86
N ILE A 202 13.72 -0.85 -19.32
CA ILE A 202 14.05 -1.09 -20.73
C ILE A 202 14.38 -2.58 -20.93
N GLY A 203 13.35 -3.43 -21.03
CA GLY A 203 13.49 -4.85 -21.32
C GLY A 203 13.70 -5.14 -22.81
N LYS A 204 14.50 -6.16 -23.12
CA LYS A 204 14.64 -6.75 -24.46
C LYS A 204 13.45 -7.68 -24.73
N ASP A 205 12.97 -7.75 -25.97
CA ASP A 205 12.10 -8.85 -26.42
C ASP A 205 12.93 -10.13 -26.63
N PHE A 206 12.55 -11.21 -25.95
CA PHE A 206 13.23 -12.51 -25.98
C PHE A 206 12.55 -13.54 -26.87
N LYS A 207 11.56 -13.13 -27.67
CA LYS A 207 10.81 -14.04 -28.56
C LYS A 207 11.70 -14.88 -29.46
N ASP A 208 12.65 -14.27 -30.16
CA ASP A 208 13.57 -14.98 -31.08
C ASP A 208 14.52 -15.92 -30.33
N ASP A 209 14.94 -15.53 -29.12
CA ASP A 209 15.78 -16.35 -28.27
C ASP A 209 15.06 -17.62 -27.81
N LEU A 210 13.81 -17.47 -27.37
CA LEU A 210 12.96 -18.60 -27.01
C LEU A 210 12.66 -19.49 -28.22
N GLN A 211 12.33 -18.91 -29.38
CA GLN A 211 12.14 -19.70 -30.61
C GLN A 211 13.37 -20.51 -31.00
N PHE A 212 14.57 -19.92 -30.89
CA PHE A 212 15.82 -20.62 -31.16
C PHE A 212 16.05 -21.77 -30.18
N LEU A 213 15.92 -21.49 -28.87
CA LEU A 213 16.16 -22.47 -27.81
C LEU A 213 15.17 -23.63 -27.85
N LEU A 214 13.92 -23.36 -28.21
CA LEU A 214 12.82 -24.32 -28.19
C LEU A 214 12.60 -25.01 -29.55
N LYS A 215 13.44 -24.75 -30.56
CA LYS A 215 13.32 -25.35 -31.89
C LYS A 215 13.37 -26.88 -31.83
N GLY A 216 12.28 -27.55 -32.24
CA GLY A 216 12.19 -29.02 -32.20
C GLY A 216 12.06 -29.60 -30.78
N VAL A 217 11.72 -28.75 -29.81
CA VAL A 217 11.38 -29.14 -28.43
C VAL A 217 9.88 -28.96 -28.28
N SER A 218 9.14 -30.06 -28.10
CA SER A 218 7.70 -30.03 -27.81
C SER A 218 7.42 -30.12 -26.32
N GLU A 219 8.36 -30.70 -25.56
CA GLU A 219 8.24 -30.96 -24.13
C GLU A 219 9.62 -31.09 -23.47
N PHE A 220 9.67 -30.79 -22.19
CA PHE A 220 10.80 -30.98 -21.29
C PHE A 220 10.46 -32.12 -20.32
N ASP A 221 10.89 -33.34 -20.65
CA ASP A 221 10.76 -34.49 -19.75
C ASP A 221 11.89 -34.49 -18.72
N VAL A 222 11.61 -34.03 -17.51
CA VAL A 222 12.53 -34.05 -16.37
C VAL A 222 12.12 -35.06 -15.29
N ARG A 223 11.28 -36.04 -15.62
CA ARG A 223 10.79 -37.07 -14.68
C ARG A 223 11.89 -37.98 -14.16
N GLY A 224 12.12 -38.00 -12.85
CA GLY A 224 13.07 -38.88 -12.15
C GLY A 224 13.09 -38.60 -10.64
N GLU A 225 13.97 -39.27 -9.89
CA GLU A 225 14.12 -39.10 -8.43
C GLU A 225 14.85 -37.81 -8.01
N GLU A 226 15.22 -36.97 -8.97
CA GLU A 226 16.05 -35.78 -8.79
C GLU A 226 15.19 -34.56 -8.46
N LEU A 227 15.51 -33.83 -7.39
CA LEU A 227 14.81 -32.61 -7.00
C LEU A 227 15.56 -31.37 -7.46
N ALA A 228 15.02 -30.65 -8.42
CA ALA A 228 15.57 -29.38 -8.87
C ALA A 228 15.25 -28.25 -7.90
N SER A 229 15.87 -27.09 -8.10
CA SER A 229 15.45 -25.83 -7.47
C SER A 229 14.54 -25.01 -8.41
N GLU A 230 13.94 -23.93 -7.91
CA GLU A 230 13.38 -22.86 -8.76
C GLU A 230 14.48 -21.88 -9.21
N VAL A 231 14.30 -21.20 -10.34
CA VAL A 231 15.15 -20.08 -10.76
C VAL A 231 14.33 -18.80 -10.89
N MET A 232 14.82 -17.72 -10.29
CA MET A 232 14.28 -16.37 -10.42
C MET A 232 15.08 -15.59 -11.47
N ALA A 233 14.41 -15.14 -12.53
CA ALA A 233 14.93 -14.16 -13.47
C ALA A 233 14.51 -12.75 -13.02
N HIS A 234 15.49 -11.95 -12.60
CA HIS A 234 15.27 -10.61 -12.02
C HIS A 234 16.05 -9.50 -12.72
N GLY A 235 16.98 -9.84 -13.61
CA GLY A 235 17.72 -8.87 -14.40
C GLY A 235 16.94 -8.42 -15.64
N PRO A 236 17.17 -7.19 -16.14
CA PRO A 236 16.49 -6.66 -17.32
C PRO A 236 16.83 -7.41 -18.63
N LEU A 237 17.90 -8.21 -18.62
CA LEU A 237 18.29 -9.09 -19.73
C LEU A 237 18.15 -10.60 -19.40
N ALA A 238 17.43 -10.95 -18.34
CA ALA A 238 17.15 -12.31 -17.92
C ALA A 238 15.71 -12.69 -18.24
N PHE A 239 15.48 -13.95 -18.60
CA PHE A 239 14.17 -14.46 -18.99
C PHE A 239 14.02 -15.94 -18.61
N PRO A 240 12.82 -16.37 -18.20
CA PRO A 240 12.55 -17.79 -18.01
C PRO A 240 12.50 -18.51 -19.38
N ILE A 241 13.04 -19.73 -19.45
CA ILE A 241 13.00 -20.57 -20.66
C ILE A 241 11.97 -21.68 -20.49
N THR A 242 11.98 -22.33 -19.34
CA THR A 242 10.93 -23.24 -18.94
C THR A 242 10.09 -22.58 -17.88
N LEU A 243 8.79 -22.77 -17.98
CA LEU A 243 7.84 -22.49 -16.93
C LEU A 243 7.12 -23.80 -16.66
N THR A 244 7.08 -24.22 -15.40
CA THR A 244 6.01 -25.12 -14.99
C THR A 244 4.70 -24.43 -15.31
N PRO A 245 3.61 -25.14 -15.60
CA PRO A 245 2.37 -24.45 -15.93
C PRO A 245 1.87 -23.59 -14.75
N ASN A 246 2.39 -23.80 -13.54
CA ASN A 246 2.31 -22.91 -12.39
C ASN A 246 3.28 -21.69 -12.36
N GLY A 247 3.76 -21.22 -13.52
CA GLY A 247 4.50 -19.95 -13.65
C GLY A 247 5.95 -19.96 -13.13
N ARG A 248 6.48 -21.14 -12.82
CA ARG A 248 7.75 -21.29 -12.11
C ARG A 248 8.88 -21.74 -13.03
N ALA A 249 10.00 -21.04 -13.02
CA ALA A 249 11.11 -21.43 -13.88
C ALA A 249 12.06 -22.43 -13.22
N PHE A 250 12.57 -23.38 -14.02
CA PHE A 250 13.65 -24.31 -13.63
C PHE A 250 14.81 -24.32 -14.65
N ILE A 251 14.58 -23.71 -15.81
CA ILE A 251 15.62 -23.33 -16.75
C ILE A 251 15.37 -21.88 -17.12
N ALA A 252 16.40 -21.05 -17.02
CA ALA A 252 16.33 -19.64 -17.38
C ALA A 252 17.57 -19.22 -18.16
N GLY A 253 17.38 -18.20 -19.00
CA GLY A 253 18.40 -17.62 -19.85
C GLY A 253 18.71 -16.20 -19.43
N ALA A 254 19.93 -15.74 -19.67
CA ALA A 254 20.25 -14.33 -19.57
C ALA A 254 21.37 -13.93 -20.52
N TYR A 255 21.40 -12.64 -20.85
CA TYR A 255 22.54 -12.00 -21.46
C TYR A 255 23.39 -11.30 -20.41
N TYR A 256 24.71 -11.47 -20.51
CA TYR A 256 25.66 -10.78 -19.65
C TYR A 256 26.95 -10.50 -20.41
N GLY A 257 27.28 -9.22 -20.55
CA GLY A 257 28.30 -8.79 -21.49
C GLY A 257 28.03 -9.26 -22.91
N GLN A 258 29.04 -9.81 -23.56
CA GLN A 258 28.91 -10.39 -24.89
C GLN A 258 28.43 -11.84 -24.88
N GLY A 259 28.38 -12.44 -23.69
CA GLY A 259 28.06 -13.84 -23.50
C GLY A 259 26.59 -14.08 -23.18
N ARG A 260 26.32 -15.36 -22.98
CA ARG A 260 24.99 -15.92 -22.77
C ARG A 260 25.08 -16.92 -21.65
N ILE A 261 24.03 -17.00 -20.84
CA ILE A 261 23.94 -17.96 -19.74
C ILE A 261 22.66 -18.76 -19.87
N ILE A 262 22.77 -20.06 -19.62
CA ILE A 262 21.65 -20.93 -19.30
C ILE A 262 21.92 -21.55 -17.94
N VAL A 263 20.97 -21.38 -17.03
CA VAL A 263 20.96 -22.10 -15.76
C VAL A 263 19.92 -23.20 -15.82
N ALA A 264 20.30 -24.41 -15.43
CA ALA A 264 19.39 -25.50 -15.12
C ALA A 264 19.47 -25.75 -13.61
N THR A 265 18.32 -25.79 -12.94
CA THR A 265 18.28 -25.84 -11.47
C THR A 265 18.52 -27.24 -10.88
N HIS A 266 19.11 -28.14 -11.68
CA HIS A 266 19.70 -29.41 -11.25
C HIS A 266 20.79 -29.82 -12.25
N GLU A 267 21.91 -30.38 -11.78
CA GLU A 267 23.05 -30.73 -12.62
C GLU A 267 22.78 -31.92 -13.55
N THR A 268 21.93 -32.87 -13.13
CA THR A 268 21.57 -34.05 -13.93
C THR A 268 20.78 -33.68 -15.19
N TYR A 269 20.05 -32.54 -15.15
CA TYR A 269 19.30 -32.04 -16.30
C TYR A 269 20.22 -31.72 -17.48
N LEU A 270 21.48 -31.38 -17.22
CA LEU A 270 22.47 -31.13 -18.27
C LEU A 270 22.89 -32.38 -19.05
N GLY A 271 22.59 -33.58 -18.53
CA GLY A 271 22.95 -34.88 -19.13
C GLY A 271 21.78 -35.77 -19.49
N ARG A 272 20.55 -35.24 -19.41
CA ARG A 272 19.32 -36.00 -19.63
C ARG A 272 19.05 -36.18 -21.12
N ASN A 273 18.86 -37.44 -21.55
CA ASN A 273 18.63 -37.74 -22.97
C ASN A 273 17.34 -37.11 -23.51
N SER A 274 16.29 -37.01 -22.69
CA SER A 274 15.03 -36.39 -23.09
C SER A 274 15.15 -34.88 -23.37
N LEU A 275 16.10 -34.21 -22.71
CA LEU A 275 16.37 -32.79 -22.95
C LEU A 275 17.38 -32.57 -24.07
N SER A 276 17.75 -33.61 -24.83
CA SER A 276 18.86 -33.51 -25.79
C SER A 276 18.65 -32.42 -26.84
N ASN A 277 17.44 -32.26 -27.38
CA ASN A 277 17.16 -31.24 -28.39
C ASN A 277 17.37 -29.84 -27.81
N PHE A 278 16.80 -29.58 -26.62
CA PHE A 278 16.99 -28.32 -25.92
C PHE A 278 18.47 -28.08 -25.59
N LEU A 279 19.16 -29.07 -25.02
CA LEU A 279 20.56 -28.93 -24.61
C LEU A 279 21.50 -28.69 -25.80
N ILE A 280 21.21 -29.30 -26.95
CA ILE A 280 21.94 -29.04 -28.20
C ILE A 280 21.67 -27.62 -28.68
N ASN A 281 20.40 -27.19 -28.71
CA ASN A 281 20.04 -25.80 -29.06
C ASN A 281 20.68 -24.79 -28.10
N ALA A 282 20.66 -25.08 -26.79
CA ALA A 282 21.26 -24.31 -25.74
C ALA A 282 22.77 -24.17 -25.94
N ILE A 283 23.50 -25.25 -26.25
CA ILE A 283 24.93 -25.17 -26.56
C ILE A 283 25.19 -24.35 -27.82
N HIS A 284 24.41 -24.50 -28.89
CA HIS A 284 24.55 -23.68 -30.10
C HIS A 284 24.22 -22.21 -29.84
N TRP A 285 23.23 -21.93 -29.00
CA TRP A 285 22.85 -20.59 -28.58
C TRP A 285 23.97 -19.96 -27.75
N LEU A 286 24.55 -20.71 -26.80
CA LEU A 286 25.68 -20.28 -25.98
C LEU A 286 26.96 -20.09 -26.81
N ASP A 287 27.25 -20.97 -27.77
CA ASP A 287 28.41 -20.93 -28.67
C ASP A 287 28.33 -19.80 -29.70
N LYS A 288 27.12 -19.37 -30.09
CA LYS A 288 26.89 -18.32 -31.09
C LYS A 288 27.64 -18.59 -32.41
N GLY A 289 27.77 -19.86 -32.80
CA GLY A 289 28.44 -20.28 -34.03
C GLY A 289 29.97 -20.14 -34.04
N ARG A 290 30.61 -19.90 -32.88
CA ARG A 290 32.07 -19.87 -32.74
C ARG A 290 32.74 -21.21 -33.08
N LYS A 291 32.00 -22.33 -32.95
CA LYS A 291 32.49 -23.70 -33.17
C LYS A 291 33.75 -24.03 -32.35
N GLY A 292 33.89 -23.41 -31.18
CA GLY A 292 35.04 -23.63 -30.30
C GLY A 292 34.86 -24.86 -29.40
N VAL A 293 35.84 -25.08 -28.51
CA VAL A 293 35.81 -26.23 -27.59
C VAL A 293 34.77 -25.99 -26.49
N ILE A 294 33.90 -26.99 -26.26
CA ILE A 294 32.96 -27.03 -25.15
C ILE A 294 33.66 -27.72 -23.98
N GLY A 295 33.99 -26.96 -22.95
CA GLY A 295 34.67 -27.48 -21.76
C GLY A 295 33.64 -27.92 -20.72
N ILE A 296 33.66 -29.20 -20.39
CA ILE A 296 32.71 -29.82 -19.47
C ILE A 296 33.45 -30.26 -18.22
N MET A 297 32.96 -29.88 -17.03
CA MET A 297 33.59 -30.32 -15.79
C MET A 297 33.63 -31.86 -15.71
N PRO A 298 34.75 -32.48 -15.27
CA PRO A 298 34.92 -33.94 -15.28
C PRO A 298 33.82 -34.75 -14.58
N GLN A 299 33.13 -34.17 -13.59
CA GLN A 299 32.02 -34.80 -12.89
C GLN A 299 30.71 -34.86 -13.71
N LEU A 300 30.57 -34.08 -14.78
CA LEU A 300 29.36 -34.00 -15.63
C LEU A 300 29.45 -34.97 -16.82
N LYS A 301 29.69 -36.26 -16.56
CA LYS A 301 29.87 -37.29 -17.62
C LYS A 301 28.63 -37.46 -18.51
N ASP A 302 27.44 -37.39 -17.93
CA ASP A 302 26.19 -37.50 -18.69
C ASP A 302 25.96 -36.27 -19.59
N ALA A 303 26.34 -35.08 -19.11
CA ALA A 303 26.32 -33.87 -19.94
C ALA A 303 27.26 -34.04 -21.14
N HIS A 304 28.47 -34.55 -20.94
CA HIS A 304 29.38 -34.85 -22.05
C HIS A 304 28.73 -35.79 -23.08
N ARG A 305 28.06 -36.86 -22.64
CA ARG A 305 27.38 -37.80 -23.56
C ARG A 305 26.30 -37.11 -24.41
N VAL A 306 25.50 -36.23 -23.83
CA VAL A 306 24.41 -35.52 -24.55
C VAL A 306 24.95 -34.41 -25.44
N LEU A 307 25.79 -33.53 -24.88
CA LEU A 307 26.31 -32.36 -25.58
C LEU A 307 27.27 -32.73 -26.72
N SER A 308 27.95 -33.89 -26.66
CA SER A 308 28.74 -34.41 -27.79
C SER A 308 27.91 -34.69 -29.05
N LYS A 309 26.58 -34.84 -28.92
CA LYS A 309 25.68 -35.00 -30.08
C LYS A 309 25.48 -33.70 -30.87
N SER A 310 25.91 -32.55 -30.34
CA SER A 310 25.78 -31.23 -30.99
C SER A 310 26.65 -31.07 -32.25
N GLY A 311 27.65 -31.94 -32.43
CA GLY A 311 28.68 -31.81 -33.47
C GLY A 311 29.82 -30.86 -33.11
N LEU A 312 29.80 -30.24 -31.92
CA LEU A 312 30.89 -29.40 -31.40
C LEU A 312 31.89 -30.24 -30.59
N LYS A 313 33.18 -29.82 -30.62
CA LYS A 313 34.25 -30.52 -29.90
C LYS A 313 34.07 -30.37 -28.39
N CYS A 314 33.73 -31.44 -27.69
CA CYS A 314 33.59 -31.48 -26.23
C CYS A 314 34.84 -32.06 -25.58
N GLU A 315 35.34 -31.43 -24.51
CA GLU A 315 36.50 -31.90 -23.72
C GLU A 315 36.18 -31.85 -22.22
N PHE A 316 36.64 -32.86 -21.47
CA PHE A 316 36.63 -32.77 -20.01
C PHE A 316 37.73 -31.83 -19.51
N THR A 317 37.34 -30.68 -18.97
CA THR A 317 38.29 -29.67 -18.50
C THR A 317 37.63 -28.73 -17.49
N GLY A 318 38.44 -28.12 -16.62
CA GLY A 318 38.01 -26.91 -15.90
C GLY A 318 37.99 -25.69 -16.82
N LEU A 319 37.57 -24.54 -16.28
CA LEU A 319 37.57 -23.27 -17.01
C LEU A 319 38.97 -22.93 -17.56
N ARG A 320 39.07 -22.77 -18.88
CA ARG A 320 40.24 -22.27 -19.63
C ARG A 320 39.79 -21.22 -20.65
N LYS A 321 40.70 -20.34 -21.07
CA LYS A 321 40.36 -19.12 -21.82
C LYS A 321 39.90 -19.36 -23.26
N ASP A 322 40.25 -20.48 -23.86
CA ASP A 322 39.96 -20.82 -25.25
C ASP A 322 38.69 -21.67 -25.43
N LEU A 323 37.93 -21.90 -24.34
CA LEU A 323 36.62 -22.51 -24.44
C LEU A 323 35.63 -21.57 -25.12
N SER A 324 34.71 -22.12 -25.89
CA SER A 324 33.54 -21.37 -26.38
C SER A 324 32.40 -21.41 -25.38
N VAL A 325 32.18 -22.56 -24.74
CA VAL A 325 31.17 -22.74 -23.70
C VAL A 325 31.79 -23.51 -22.54
N PHE A 326 31.51 -23.06 -21.32
CA PHE A 326 31.90 -23.76 -20.10
C PHE A 326 30.66 -24.33 -19.42
N VAL A 327 30.69 -25.64 -19.14
CA VAL A 327 29.60 -26.38 -18.51
C VAL A 327 30.02 -26.79 -17.10
N CYS A 328 29.39 -26.25 -16.07
CA CYS A 328 29.80 -26.42 -14.68
C CYS A 328 28.63 -26.59 -13.71
N THR A 329 28.98 -26.89 -12.45
CA THR A 329 28.01 -26.99 -11.35
C THR A 329 27.86 -25.68 -10.57
N SER A 330 26.72 -25.47 -9.92
CA SER A 330 26.46 -24.28 -9.07
C SER A 330 27.04 -24.36 -7.65
N TYR A 331 27.78 -25.42 -7.30
CA TYR A 331 28.23 -25.69 -5.92
C TYR A 331 29.57 -25.06 -5.53
N ASP A 332 30.31 -24.48 -6.48
CA ASP A 332 31.64 -23.90 -6.22
C ASP A 332 31.73 -22.50 -6.84
N ASP A 333 32.08 -21.51 -6.01
CA ASP A 333 32.29 -20.12 -6.39
C ASP A 333 33.77 -19.69 -6.34
N SER A 334 34.70 -20.61 -6.12
CA SER A 334 36.16 -20.34 -6.05
C SER A 334 36.69 -19.61 -7.30
N LYS A 335 36.05 -19.85 -8.45
CA LYS A 335 36.35 -19.20 -9.74
C LYS A 335 35.27 -18.20 -10.19
N CYS A 336 34.43 -17.71 -9.29
CA CYS A 336 33.30 -16.83 -9.62
C CYS A 336 33.69 -15.66 -10.53
N ASN A 337 34.73 -14.90 -10.17
CA ASN A 337 35.21 -13.78 -10.99
C ASN A 337 35.68 -14.23 -12.38
N GLN A 338 36.38 -15.37 -12.48
CA GLN A 338 36.86 -15.88 -13.77
C GLN A 338 35.69 -16.34 -14.66
N ILE A 339 34.65 -16.93 -14.08
CA ILE A 339 33.43 -17.33 -14.80
C ILE A 339 32.66 -16.10 -15.29
N GLN A 340 32.47 -15.12 -14.41
CA GLN A 340 31.80 -13.86 -14.76
C GLN A 340 32.55 -13.14 -15.88
N GLU A 341 33.89 -13.08 -15.81
CA GLU A 341 34.73 -12.51 -16.87
C GLU A 341 34.62 -13.30 -18.17
N PHE A 342 34.72 -14.63 -18.12
CA PHE A 342 34.60 -15.49 -19.29
C PHE A 342 33.29 -15.25 -20.05
N VAL A 343 32.16 -15.16 -19.33
CA VAL A 343 30.87 -14.85 -19.94
C VAL A 343 30.83 -13.41 -20.46
N ALA A 344 31.28 -12.44 -19.67
CA ALA A 344 31.29 -11.05 -20.09
C ALA A 344 32.07 -10.85 -21.40
N GLU A 345 33.17 -11.58 -21.60
CA GLU A 345 34.04 -11.55 -22.81
C GLU A 345 33.48 -12.34 -24.00
N GLY A 346 32.29 -12.92 -23.88
CA GLY A 346 31.60 -13.60 -24.97
C GLY A 346 31.45 -15.10 -24.81
N GLY A 347 32.04 -15.70 -23.77
CA GLY A 347 31.87 -17.11 -23.45
C GLY A 347 30.42 -17.47 -23.14
N GLY A 348 30.04 -18.70 -23.47
CA GLY A 348 28.76 -19.26 -23.07
C GLY A 348 28.87 -19.99 -21.73
N LEU A 349 27.97 -19.74 -20.78
CA LEU A 349 27.91 -20.49 -19.53
C LEU A 349 26.66 -21.37 -19.50
N MET A 350 26.86 -22.66 -19.30
CA MET A 350 25.79 -23.58 -18.92
C MET A 350 26.07 -24.04 -17.50
N ILE A 351 25.22 -23.66 -16.55
CA ILE A 351 25.43 -23.96 -15.13
C ILE A 351 24.27 -24.79 -14.59
N GLY A 352 24.61 -25.91 -13.97
CA GLY A 352 23.66 -26.88 -13.44
C GLY A 352 23.78 -27.03 -11.93
N GLY A 353 22.66 -27.01 -11.22
CA GLY A 353 22.66 -27.42 -9.83
C GLY A 353 21.53 -26.80 -9.02
N HIS A 354 21.33 -27.31 -7.83
CA HIS A 354 20.24 -26.93 -6.96
C HIS A 354 20.72 -26.11 -5.75
N ALA A 355 19.88 -25.24 -5.20
CA ALA A 355 20.20 -24.45 -4.01
C ALA A 355 19.40 -24.87 -2.77
N TRP A 356 18.41 -25.76 -2.91
CA TRP A 356 17.57 -26.20 -1.79
C TRP A 356 18.39 -26.90 -0.69
N TYR A 357 19.33 -27.78 -1.06
CA TYR A 357 20.16 -28.51 -0.10
C TYR A 357 21.07 -27.54 0.68
N TRP A 358 21.63 -26.56 -0.03
CA TRP A 358 22.42 -25.50 0.59
C TRP A 358 21.59 -24.65 1.54
N ALA A 359 20.36 -24.27 1.15
CA ALA A 359 19.45 -23.48 1.96
C ALA A 359 19.05 -24.21 3.26
N GLN A 360 18.78 -25.52 3.18
CA GLN A 360 18.51 -26.35 4.36
C GLN A 360 19.71 -26.44 5.30
N SER A 361 20.91 -26.53 4.74
CA SER A 361 22.15 -26.67 5.50
C SER A 361 22.64 -25.35 6.13
N ASN A 362 22.07 -24.20 5.72
CA ASN A 362 22.50 -22.86 6.16
C ASN A 362 21.31 -22.00 6.63
N PRO A 363 20.58 -22.42 7.68
CA PRO A 363 19.42 -21.67 8.18
C PRO A 363 19.84 -20.27 8.66
N GLY A 364 19.12 -19.24 8.20
CA GLY A 364 19.38 -17.83 8.55
C GLY A 364 20.28 -17.06 7.57
N LEU A 365 20.87 -17.73 6.56
CA LEU A 365 21.60 -17.06 5.48
C LEU A 365 20.72 -16.90 4.23
N ASN A 366 20.95 -15.82 3.46
CA ASN A 366 20.14 -15.51 2.28
C ASN A 366 20.67 -16.28 1.05
N VAL A 367 19.87 -17.19 0.52
CA VAL A 367 20.23 -18.02 -0.65
C VAL A 367 20.64 -17.19 -1.86
N MET A 368 20.04 -16.02 -2.09
CA MET A 368 20.31 -15.16 -3.26
C MET A 368 21.71 -14.54 -3.23
N THR A 369 22.28 -14.32 -2.04
CA THR A 369 23.56 -13.61 -1.88
C THR A 369 24.68 -14.50 -1.33
N ASN A 370 24.32 -15.56 -0.59
CA ASN A 370 25.28 -16.41 0.11
C ASN A 370 25.50 -17.77 -0.58
N CYS A 371 24.56 -18.26 -1.40
CA CYS A 371 24.74 -19.52 -2.13
C CYS A 371 25.86 -19.38 -3.19
N PRO A 372 26.82 -20.33 -3.28
CA PRO A 372 27.95 -20.26 -4.22
C PRO A 372 27.52 -19.96 -5.66
N GLY A 373 26.55 -20.71 -6.19
CA GLY A 373 26.05 -20.51 -7.55
C GLY A 373 25.40 -19.14 -7.78
N ASN A 374 24.74 -18.59 -6.76
CA ASN A 374 24.10 -17.27 -6.88
C ASN A 374 25.09 -16.11 -6.78
N ARG A 375 26.26 -16.32 -6.19
CA ARG A 375 27.35 -15.33 -6.29
C ARG A 375 27.86 -15.19 -7.73
N ILE A 376 27.76 -16.25 -8.53
CA ILE A 376 28.05 -16.22 -9.97
C ILE A 376 26.88 -15.57 -10.72
N LEU A 377 25.67 -16.09 -10.51
CA LEU A 377 24.48 -15.82 -11.33
C LEU A 377 23.78 -14.48 -11.04
N SER A 378 23.81 -13.98 -9.80
CA SER A 378 23.03 -12.78 -9.42
C SER A 378 23.42 -11.52 -10.21
N LYS A 379 24.72 -11.38 -10.56
CA LYS A 379 25.20 -10.30 -11.42
C LYS A 379 24.70 -10.41 -12.87
N MET A 380 24.28 -11.60 -13.27
CA MET A 380 23.73 -11.91 -14.60
C MET A 380 22.20 -11.82 -14.61
N GLY A 381 21.56 -11.45 -13.49
CA GLY A 381 20.12 -11.31 -13.38
C GLY A 381 19.37 -12.61 -13.08
N LEU A 382 20.06 -13.65 -12.63
CA LEU A 382 19.49 -14.98 -12.37
C LEU A 382 19.86 -15.43 -10.95
N CYS A 383 18.95 -16.11 -10.25
CA CYS A 383 19.25 -16.77 -8.97
C CYS A 383 18.52 -18.09 -8.82
N ILE A 384 19.20 -19.12 -8.34
CA ILE A 384 18.66 -20.43 -7.98
C ILE A 384 18.09 -20.33 -6.55
N MET A 385 16.82 -20.63 -6.39
CA MET A 385 16.08 -20.47 -5.15
C MET A 385 16.23 -21.70 -4.24
N GLY A 386 16.04 -21.49 -2.94
CA GLY A 386 16.05 -22.58 -1.94
C GLY A 386 14.84 -23.52 -2.03
N ASN A 387 13.85 -23.19 -2.85
CA ASN A 387 12.64 -23.99 -3.02
C ASN A 387 12.90 -25.16 -3.98
N THR A 388 12.32 -26.32 -3.72
CA THR A 388 12.43 -27.53 -4.56
C THR A 388 11.43 -27.53 -5.72
N LEU A 389 11.78 -28.19 -6.82
CA LEU A 389 10.99 -28.40 -8.03
C LEU A 389 10.99 -29.87 -8.44
N GLY A 390 9.80 -30.45 -8.60
CA GLY A 390 9.62 -31.87 -8.92
C GLY A 390 9.82 -32.13 -10.41
N GLY A 391 10.39 -33.29 -10.75
CA GLY A 391 10.58 -33.71 -12.13
C GLY A 391 9.26 -34.16 -12.77
N ASP A 392 8.78 -33.44 -13.79
CA ASP A 392 7.61 -33.82 -14.61
C ASP A 392 7.86 -33.63 -16.12
N LEU A 393 6.86 -33.92 -16.95
CA LEU A 393 6.83 -33.68 -18.39
C LEU A 393 6.16 -32.33 -18.69
N TYR A 394 6.95 -31.30 -19.00
CA TYR A 394 6.44 -29.95 -19.23
C TYR A 394 6.34 -29.62 -20.71
N LYS A 395 5.12 -29.37 -21.24
CA LYS A 395 4.94 -28.93 -22.63
C LYS A 395 5.49 -27.53 -22.86
N VAL A 396 6.04 -27.29 -24.04
CA VAL A 396 6.48 -25.95 -24.46
C VAL A 396 5.24 -25.06 -24.68
N GLN A 397 5.16 -23.94 -23.93
CA GLN A 397 4.09 -22.95 -24.09
C GLN A 397 4.26 -22.19 -25.42
N GLN A 398 3.17 -21.94 -26.16
CA GLN A 398 3.22 -21.15 -27.39
C GLN A 398 3.52 -19.69 -27.06
N ILE A 399 4.37 -19.05 -27.88
CA ILE A 399 4.88 -17.70 -27.67
C ILE A 399 3.81 -16.69 -28.12
N SER A 400 2.78 -16.51 -27.31
CA SER A 400 1.83 -15.39 -27.35
C SER A 400 1.79 -14.77 -25.96
N GLU A 401 2.34 -13.55 -25.83
CA GLU A 401 2.20 -12.60 -24.70
C GLU A 401 2.19 -13.18 -23.28
N TYR A 402 3.22 -12.87 -22.47
CA TYR A 402 3.34 -13.23 -21.04
C TYR A 402 2.00 -13.33 -20.27
N GLY A 403 1.49 -14.57 -20.17
CA GLY A 403 0.71 -15.15 -19.07
C GLY A 403 -0.79 -14.83 -18.97
N ASP A 404 -1.16 -13.58 -18.70
CA ASP A 404 -2.44 -13.31 -18.03
C ASP A 404 -3.68 -13.54 -18.92
N ARG A 405 -3.51 -13.44 -20.25
CA ARG A 405 -4.62 -13.50 -21.20
C ARG A 405 -5.15 -14.91 -21.39
N ASP A 406 -4.25 -15.88 -21.51
CA ASP A 406 -4.59 -17.28 -21.77
C ASP A 406 -5.18 -17.95 -20.52
N ASP A 407 -4.66 -17.61 -19.34
CA ASP A 407 -5.18 -18.11 -18.05
C ASP A 407 -6.59 -17.58 -17.77
N LEU A 408 -6.81 -16.28 -17.98
CA LEU A 408 -8.12 -15.70 -17.79
C LEU A 408 -9.13 -16.26 -18.82
N GLN A 409 -8.69 -16.50 -20.05
CA GLN A 409 -9.52 -17.16 -21.06
C GLN A 409 -9.90 -18.59 -20.65
N PHE A 410 -8.96 -19.36 -20.10
CA PHE A 410 -9.24 -20.71 -19.60
C PHE A 410 -10.25 -20.67 -18.43
N LEU A 411 -10.00 -19.80 -17.45
CA LEU A 411 -10.83 -19.69 -16.25
C LEU A 411 -12.24 -19.20 -16.55
N LEU A 412 -12.40 -18.27 -17.50
CA LEU A 412 -13.68 -17.68 -17.88
C LEU A 412 -14.41 -18.43 -19.01
N ASN A 413 -13.89 -19.56 -19.49
CA ASN A 413 -14.54 -20.32 -20.54
C ASN A 413 -15.96 -20.77 -20.13
N GLY A 414 -16.98 -20.34 -20.89
CA GLY A 414 -18.38 -20.62 -20.56
C GLY A 414 -18.91 -19.86 -19.33
N VAL A 415 -18.23 -18.81 -18.89
CA VAL A 415 -18.62 -17.93 -17.79
C VAL A 415 -18.93 -16.54 -18.35
N SER A 416 -20.21 -16.17 -18.40
CA SER A 416 -20.66 -14.84 -18.83
C SER A 416 -20.78 -13.86 -17.67
N GLU A 417 -21.07 -14.36 -16.48
CA GLU A 417 -21.34 -13.56 -15.28
C GLU A 417 -21.02 -14.34 -14.00
N PHE A 418 -20.74 -13.59 -12.94
CA PHE A 418 -20.55 -14.05 -11.57
C PHE A 418 -21.76 -13.60 -10.75
N ASP A 419 -22.70 -14.52 -10.49
CA ASP A 419 -23.84 -14.25 -9.62
C ASP A 419 -23.45 -14.41 -8.16
N VAL A 420 -23.13 -13.28 -7.52
CA VAL A 420 -22.75 -13.23 -6.12
C VAL A 420 -23.88 -12.81 -5.17
N ARG A 421 -25.14 -12.76 -5.64
CA ARG A 421 -26.33 -12.42 -4.81
C ARG A 421 -26.62 -13.47 -3.74
N GLY A 422 -27.45 -13.12 -2.73
CA GLY A 422 -27.93 -14.07 -1.71
C GLY A 422 -27.30 -13.96 -0.32
N GLY A 423 -27.13 -12.74 0.20
CA GLY A 423 -26.84 -12.47 1.62
C GLY A 423 -25.39 -12.67 2.10
N ALA A 424 -24.54 -13.33 1.31
CA ALA A 424 -23.11 -13.45 1.60
C ALA A 424 -22.37 -12.14 1.28
N LEU A 425 -21.81 -11.49 2.32
CA LEU A 425 -20.97 -10.29 2.18
C LEU A 425 -19.52 -10.70 1.95
N ALA A 426 -19.04 -10.53 0.72
CA ALA A 426 -17.67 -10.88 0.36
C ALA A 426 -16.67 -9.80 0.77
N SER A 427 -15.42 -10.19 0.97
CA SER A 427 -14.30 -9.24 1.06
C SER A 427 -13.82 -8.81 -0.33
N GLU A 428 -13.03 -7.75 -0.42
CA GLU A 428 -12.21 -7.48 -1.60
C GLU A 428 -10.91 -8.29 -1.57
N VAL A 429 -10.30 -8.60 -2.72
CA VAL A 429 -8.95 -9.15 -2.82
C VAL A 429 -8.03 -8.18 -3.53
N MET A 430 -6.82 -8.01 -3.00
CA MET A 430 -5.74 -7.25 -3.61
C MET A 430 -4.74 -8.20 -4.25
N ALA A 431 -4.59 -8.13 -5.57
CA ALA A 431 -3.51 -8.74 -6.32
C ALA A 431 -2.33 -7.75 -6.40
N HIS A 432 -1.30 -8.00 -5.60
CA HIS A 432 -0.14 -7.12 -5.45
C HIS A 432 1.18 -7.77 -5.87
N GLY A 433 1.20 -9.09 -6.04
CA GLY A 433 2.35 -9.82 -6.53
C GLY A 433 2.54 -9.66 -8.04
N PRO A 434 3.77 -9.79 -8.55
CA PRO A 434 4.05 -9.69 -9.98
C PRO A 434 3.43 -10.82 -10.83
N LEU A 435 3.01 -11.92 -10.20
CA LEU A 435 2.36 -13.06 -10.85
C LEU A 435 0.91 -13.25 -10.38
N ALA A 436 0.33 -12.23 -9.75
CA ALA A 436 -1.03 -12.25 -9.26
C ALA A 436 -1.92 -11.40 -10.17
N PHE A 437 -3.09 -11.91 -10.51
CA PHE A 437 -4.01 -11.26 -11.44
C PHE A 437 -5.46 -11.34 -10.95
N PRO A 438 -6.28 -10.29 -11.17
CA PRO A 438 -7.69 -10.33 -10.83
C PRO A 438 -8.48 -11.17 -11.83
N ILE A 439 -9.44 -11.97 -11.34
CA ILE A 439 -10.31 -12.82 -12.18
C ILE A 439 -11.71 -12.23 -12.26
N ALA A 440 -12.36 -12.03 -11.10
CA ALA A 440 -13.72 -11.51 -11.03
C ALA A 440 -13.72 -10.12 -10.37
N LEU A 441 -14.31 -9.15 -11.08
CA LEU A 441 -14.25 -7.72 -10.78
C LEU A 441 -15.67 -7.14 -10.69
N THR A 442 -15.86 -6.15 -9.82
CA THR A 442 -17.01 -5.25 -9.90
C THR A 442 -16.84 -4.24 -11.04
N PRO A 443 -17.88 -3.49 -11.46
CA PRO A 443 -17.77 -2.45 -12.48
C PRO A 443 -16.76 -1.34 -12.14
N CYS A 444 -16.48 -1.13 -10.85
CA CYS A 444 -15.46 -0.20 -10.36
C CYS A 444 -14.08 -0.84 -10.15
N GLY A 445 -13.84 -2.03 -10.72
CA GLY A 445 -12.53 -2.69 -10.72
C GLY A 445 -12.11 -3.30 -9.38
N ARG A 446 -13.05 -3.55 -8.45
CA ARG A 446 -12.75 -4.22 -7.17
C ARG A 446 -12.79 -5.73 -7.38
N ALA A 447 -11.68 -6.41 -7.14
CA ALA A 447 -11.62 -7.86 -7.29
C ALA A 447 -12.22 -8.59 -6.10
N PHE A 448 -12.94 -9.68 -6.35
CA PHE A 448 -13.46 -10.61 -5.33
C PHE A 448 -13.08 -12.07 -5.61
N ILE A 449 -12.49 -12.33 -6.78
CA ILE A 449 -11.77 -13.57 -7.08
C ILE A 449 -10.48 -13.17 -7.77
N ALA A 450 -9.36 -13.74 -7.34
CA ALA A 450 -8.05 -13.51 -7.94
C ALA A 450 -7.25 -14.80 -8.00
N GLY A 451 -6.36 -14.87 -8.98
CA GLY A 451 -5.44 -15.96 -9.21
C GLY A 451 -4.01 -15.51 -8.98
N ALA A 452 -3.13 -16.44 -8.63
CA ALA A 452 -1.69 -16.18 -8.70
C ALA A 452 -0.91 -17.47 -8.96
N TYR A 453 0.31 -17.28 -9.42
CA TYR A 453 1.35 -18.29 -9.42
C TYR A 453 2.24 -18.13 -8.21
N TYR A 454 2.50 -19.23 -7.50
CA TYR A 454 3.40 -19.22 -6.37
C TYR A 454 4.22 -20.49 -6.28
N GLY A 455 5.54 -20.34 -6.39
CA GLY A 455 6.41 -21.47 -6.64
C GLY A 455 5.81 -22.31 -7.78
N GLN A 456 5.73 -23.61 -7.60
CA GLN A 456 5.26 -24.54 -8.63
C GLN A 456 3.76 -24.75 -8.57
N GLY A 457 2.99 -23.95 -7.85
CA GLY A 457 1.56 -24.16 -7.69
C GLY A 457 0.77 -22.97 -8.19
N ARG A 458 -0.52 -23.23 -8.36
CA ARG A 458 -1.51 -22.22 -8.69
C ARG A 458 -2.38 -22.00 -7.48
N ILE A 459 -2.83 -20.76 -7.31
CA ILE A 459 -3.78 -20.42 -6.28
C ILE A 459 -4.94 -19.61 -6.84
N ILE A 460 -6.15 -19.94 -6.38
CA ILE A 460 -7.33 -19.12 -6.54
C ILE A 460 -7.88 -18.79 -5.15
N VAL A 461 -8.11 -17.50 -4.91
CA VAL A 461 -8.80 -17.02 -3.73
C VAL A 461 -10.19 -16.52 -4.11
N ALA A 462 -11.21 -17.01 -3.41
CA ALA A 462 -12.55 -16.46 -3.41
C ALA A 462 -12.81 -15.78 -2.06
N THR A 463 -13.27 -14.54 -2.07
CA THR A 463 -13.34 -13.70 -0.87
C THR A 463 -14.57 -13.95 0.01
N HIS A 464 -15.21 -15.10 -0.17
CA HIS A 464 -16.21 -15.68 0.73
C HIS A 464 -16.27 -17.19 0.50
N GLU A 465 -16.33 -17.99 1.56
CA GLU A 465 -16.33 -19.45 1.48
C GLU A 465 -17.58 -20.01 0.79
N SER A 466 -18.73 -19.33 0.92
CA SER A 466 -19.97 -19.74 0.24
C SER A 466 -19.88 -19.65 -1.28
N PHE A 467 -18.92 -18.90 -1.84
CA PHE A 467 -18.71 -18.84 -3.28
C PHE A 467 -18.17 -20.15 -3.82
N LEU A 468 -17.43 -20.92 -3.02
CA LEU A 468 -16.84 -22.19 -3.45
C LEU A 468 -17.88 -23.30 -3.70
N GLY A 469 -19.12 -23.14 -3.22
CA GLY A 469 -20.19 -24.13 -3.34
C GLY A 469 -21.46 -23.65 -4.04
N ARG A 470 -21.40 -22.46 -4.66
CA ARG A 470 -22.56 -21.82 -5.28
C ARG A 470 -22.78 -22.37 -6.69
N ASP A 471 -24.01 -22.84 -6.96
CA ASP A 471 -24.33 -23.46 -8.24
C ASP A 471 -24.23 -22.49 -9.44
N SER A 472 -24.54 -21.20 -9.26
CA SER A 472 -24.37 -20.20 -10.32
C SER A 472 -22.91 -19.96 -10.71
N LEU A 473 -21.94 -20.32 -9.86
CA LEU A 473 -20.51 -20.21 -10.14
C LEU A 473 -19.91 -21.54 -10.62
N SER A 474 -20.73 -22.56 -10.89
CA SER A 474 -20.24 -23.92 -11.14
C SER A 474 -19.26 -24.01 -12.30
N ASN A 475 -19.53 -23.33 -13.43
CA ASN A 475 -18.66 -23.36 -14.60
C ASN A 475 -17.28 -22.81 -14.24
N PHE A 476 -17.23 -21.64 -13.59
CA PHE A 476 -15.98 -21.05 -13.12
C PHE A 476 -15.25 -21.97 -12.13
N LEU A 477 -15.96 -22.53 -11.14
CA LEU A 477 -15.33 -23.38 -10.11
C LEU A 477 -14.77 -24.68 -10.69
N ILE A 478 -15.44 -25.26 -11.68
CA ILE A 478 -14.96 -26.44 -12.41
C ILE A 478 -13.70 -26.05 -13.22
N ASN A 479 -13.72 -24.95 -13.96
CA ASN A 479 -12.55 -24.45 -14.68
C ASN A 479 -11.39 -24.17 -13.71
N ALA A 480 -11.68 -23.52 -12.59
CA ALA A 480 -10.73 -23.20 -11.55
C ALA A 480 -10.07 -24.45 -10.96
N ILE A 481 -10.83 -25.50 -10.65
CA ILE A 481 -10.26 -26.77 -10.19
C ILE A 481 -9.40 -27.44 -11.26
N HIS A 482 -9.81 -27.42 -12.54
CA HIS A 482 -8.97 -27.96 -13.62
C HIS A 482 -7.70 -27.13 -13.84
N TRP A 483 -7.79 -25.81 -13.69
CA TRP A 483 -6.64 -24.91 -13.76
C TRP A 483 -5.69 -25.20 -12.59
N LEU A 484 -6.21 -25.35 -11.37
CA LEU A 484 -5.42 -25.67 -10.19
C LEU A 484 -4.80 -27.06 -10.24
N ASP A 485 -5.53 -28.07 -10.73
CA ASP A 485 -5.08 -29.46 -10.89
C ASP A 485 -4.07 -29.62 -12.02
N GLU A 486 -4.12 -28.73 -13.02
CA GLU A 486 -3.16 -28.71 -14.15
C GLU A 486 -3.13 -30.03 -14.95
N GLY A 487 -4.19 -30.83 -14.86
CA GLY A 487 -4.30 -32.13 -15.52
C GLY A 487 -3.62 -33.28 -14.78
N ARG A 488 -3.17 -33.08 -13.53
CA ARG A 488 -2.63 -34.14 -12.66
C ARG A 488 -3.64 -35.24 -12.36
N LYS A 489 -4.95 -34.94 -12.44
CA LYS A 489 -6.06 -35.86 -12.14
C LYS A 489 -5.93 -36.53 -10.76
N GLY A 490 -5.30 -35.84 -9.81
CA GLY A 490 -5.11 -36.35 -8.47
C GLY A 490 -6.34 -36.14 -7.58
N VAL A 491 -6.19 -36.44 -6.30
CA VAL A 491 -7.28 -36.26 -5.34
C VAL A 491 -7.45 -34.78 -5.01
N ILE A 492 -8.68 -34.29 -5.11
CA ILE A 492 -9.09 -32.96 -4.65
C ILE A 492 -9.50 -33.09 -3.18
N GLY A 493 -8.65 -32.63 -2.28
CA GLY A 493 -8.92 -32.66 -0.85
C GLY A 493 -9.71 -31.44 -0.43
N ILE A 494 -10.92 -31.65 0.07
CA ILE A 494 -11.84 -30.59 0.47
C ILE A 494 -12.03 -30.65 1.98
N MET A 495 -11.86 -29.52 2.67
CA MET A 495 -12.10 -29.51 4.12
C MET A 495 -13.54 -29.96 4.46
N PRO A 496 -13.75 -30.81 5.48
CA PRO A 496 -15.06 -31.40 5.80
C PRO A 496 -16.22 -30.40 5.98
N GLN A 497 -15.93 -29.17 6.40
CA GLN A 497 -16.92 -28.11 6.55
C GLN A 497 -17.39 -27.49 5.22
N LEU A 498 -16.70 -27.72 4.10
CA LEU A 498 -17.02 -27.17 2.77
C LEU A 498 -17.89 -28.14 1.95
N LYS A 499 -19.03 -28.57 2.51
CA LYS A 499 -19.92 -29.57 1.87
C LYS A 499 -20.48 -29.11 0.53
N ASP A 500 -20.85 -27.83 0.43
CA ASP A 500 -21.38 -27.27 -0.82
C ASP A 500 -20.30 -27.19 -1.91
N ALA A 501 -19.05 -26.90 -1.53
CA ALA A 501 -17.92 -26.95 -2.45
C ALA A 501 -17.72 -28.38 -2.97
N HIS A 502 -17.74 -29.38 -2.11
CA HIS A 502 -17.69 -30.78 -2.54
C HIS A 502 -18.79 -31.13 -3.54
N ARG A 503 -20.04 -30.70 -3.29
CA ARG A 503 -21.17 -30.93 -4.20
C ARG A 503 -20.95 -30.32 -5.60
N VAL A 504 -20.42 -29.11 -5.69
CA VAL A 504 -20.17 -28.44 -6.98
C VAL A 504 -18.93 -29.00 -7.65
N LEU A 505 -17.81 -29.12 -6.93
CA LEU A 505 -16.53 -29.55 -7.46
C LEU A 505 -16.53 -31.02 -7.89
N SER A 506 -17.37 -31.87 -7.31
CA SER A 506 -17.56 -33.25 -7.76
C SER A 506 -18.10 -33.35 -9.20
N LYS A 507 -18.70 -32.28 -9.73
CA LYS A 507 -19.15 -32.22 -11.13
C LYS A 507 -17.99 -32.09 -12.13
N SER A 508 -16.77 -31.79 -11.67
CA SER A 508 -15.56 -31.71 -12.52
C SER A 508 -15.10 -33.05 -13.11
N GLY A 509 -15.59 -34.17 -12.57
CA GLY A 509 -15.10 -35.52 -12.91
C GLY A 509 -13.78 -35.89 -12.24
N LEU A 510 -13.21 -35.03 -11.37
CA LEU A 510 -12.05 -35.34 -10.54
C LEU A 510 -12.46 -35.98 -9.21
N LYS A 511 -11.59 -36.84 -8.66
CA LYS A 511 -11.86 -37.53 -7.39
C LYS A 511 -11.79 -36.54 -6.23
N CYS A 512 -12.94 -36.23 -5.64
CA CYS A 512 -13.04 -35.35 -4.47
C CYS A 512 -13.16 -36.17 -3.18
N GLU A 513 -12.41 -35.78 -2.14
CA GLU A 513 -12.46 -36.41 -0.81
C GLU A 513 -12.55 -35.36 0.29
N PHE A 514 -13.28 -35.66 1.36
CA PHE A 514 -13.23 -34.84 2.57
C PHE A 514 -11.97 -35.15 3.37
N THR A 515 -11.04 -34.19 3.45
CA THR A 515 -9.77 -34.37 4.15
C THR A 515 -9.14 -33.02 4.53
N GLY A 516 -8.26 -33.03 5.53
CA GLY A 516 -7.29 -31.95 5.74
C GLY A 516 -6.16 -32.00 4.73
N LEU A 517 -5.19 -31.07 4.84
CA LEU A 517 -4.01 -31.04 3.97
C LEU A 517 -3.21 -32.35 4.12
N ARG A 518 -2.97 -33.02 2.99
CA ARG A 518 -2.07 -34.17 2.87
C ARG A 518 -1.16 -33.97 1.65
N LYS A 519 0.02 -34.58 1.66
CA LYS A 519 1.01 -34.42 0.59
C LYS A 519 0.61 -35.05 -0.74
N ASP A 520 -0.36 -35.97 -0.75
CA ASP A 520 -0.83 -36.70 -1.94
C ASP A 520 -1.95 -35.98 -2.71
N LEU A 521 -2.42 -34.83 -2.23
CA LEU A 521 -3.48 -34.08 -2.89
C LEU A 521 -2.96 -33.36 -4.14
N SER A 522 -3.78 -33.29 -5.19
CA SER A 522 -3.50 -32.43 -6.33
C SER A 522 -3.96 -31.00 -6.09
N VAL A 523 -5.14 -30.84 -5.47
CA VAL A 523 -5.69 -29.55 -5.08
C VAL A 523 -6.20 -29.65 -3.65
N PHE A 524 -5.87 -28.65 -2.84
CA PHE A 524 -6.42 -28.49 -1.50
C PHE A 524 -7.42 -27.33 -1.49
N VAL A 525 -8.64 -27.60 -1.03
CA VAL A 525 -9.74 -26.64 -0.94
C VAL A 525 -10.01 -26.36 0.54
N CYS A 526 -9.72 -25.14 0.97
CA CYS A 526 -9.76 -24.77 2.38
C CYS A 526 -10.35 -23.39 2.65
N THR A 527 -10.56 -23.10 3.93
CA THR A 527 -11.02 -21.77 4.38
C THR A 527 -9.85 -20.85 4.72
N SER A 528 -10.05 -19.53 4.65
CA SER A 528 -9.05 -18.53 5.04
C SER A 528 -8.96 -18.25 6.55
N TYR A 529 -9.69 -18.98 7.40
CA TYR A 529 -9.83 -18.69 8.84
C TYR A 529 -8.77 -19.35 9.75
N ASN A 530 -7.88 -20.18 9.19
CA ASN A 530 -6.89 -20.93 9.97
C ASN A 530 -5.54 -20.97 9.25
N ASP A 531 -4.48 -20.59 9.95
CA ASP A 531 -3.10 -20.52 9.48
C ASP A 531 -2.14 -21.47 10.23
N SER A 532 -2.65 -22.38 11.06
CA SER A 532 -1.84 -23.36 11.80
C SER A 532 -0.94 -24.21 10.88
N GLN A 533 -1.37 -24.42 9.64
CA GLN A 533 -0.63 -25.14 8.60
C GLN A 533 -0.04 -24.19 7.54
N CYS A 534 0.15 -22.90 7.84
CA CYS A 534 0.55 -21.87 6.87
C CYS A 534 1.81 -22.27 6.08
N ASN A 535 2.89 -22.65 6.77
CA ASN A 535 4.12 -23.09 6.11
C ASN A 535 3.89 -24.33 5.23
N GLN A 536 3.11 -25.30 5.71
CA GLN A 536 2.81 -26.52 4.96
C GLN A 536 1.96 -26.24 3.72
N ILE A 537 1.02 -25.30 3.79
CA ILE A 537 0.21 -24.87 2.65
C ILE A 537 1.08 -24.10 1.65
N GLN A 538 1.94 -23.19 2.14
CA GLN A 538 2.89 -22.46 1.30
C GLN A 538 3.85 -23.40 0.58
N GLU A 539 4.41 -24.39 1.30
CA GLU A 539 5.25 -25.43 0.74
C GLU A 539 4.48 -26.29 -0.27
N PHE A 540 3.27 -26.75 0.07
CA PHE A 540 2.43 -27.55 -0.82
C PHE A 540 2.17 -26.85 -2.16
N VAL A 541 1.78 -25.57 -2.13
CA VAL A 541 1.60 -24.77 -3.35
C VAL A 541 2.95 -24.57 -4.02
N ALA A 542 3.97 -24.13 -3.28
CA ALA A 542 5.29 -23.93 -3.85
C ALA A 542 5.89 -25.21 -4.47
N GLU A 543 5.45 -26.40 -4.11
CA GLU A 543 5.91 -27.70 -4.61
C GLU A 543 5.11 -28.24 -5.80
N GLY A 544 3.96 -27.66 -6.17
CA GLY A 544 3.14 -28.21 -7.26
C GLY A 544 1.65 -28.12 -7.04
N GLY A 545 1.22 -28.05 -5.78
CA GLY A 545 -0.17 -28.18 -5.39
C GLY A 545 -1.03 -27.02 -5.85
N GLY A 546 -2.27 -27.32 -6.21
CA GLY A 546 -3.29 -26.30 -6.42
C GLY A 546 -3.93 -25.90 -5.10
N LEU A 547 -4.09 -24.61 -4.82
CA LEU A 547 -4.84 -24.12 -3.66
C LEU A 547 -6.08 -23.37 -4.10
N MET A 548 -7.25 -23.81 -3.64
CA MET A 548 -8.47 -23.03 -3.69
C MET A 548 -8.84 -22.61 -2.27
N ILE A 549 -8.79 -21.33 -1.99
CA ILE A 549 -9.03 -20.80 -0.63
C ILE A 549 -10.24 -19.87 -0.63
N GLY A 550 -11.18 -20.14 0.26
CA GLY A 550 -12.43 -19.39 0.40
C GLY A 550 -12.52 -18.71 1.76
N GLY A 551 -12.89 -17.45 1.79
CA GLY A 551 -13.30 -16.80 3.04
C GLY A 551 -13.13 -15.29 3.01
N HIS A 552 -13.71 -14.64 4.01
CA HIS A 552 -13.74 -13.19 4.11
C HIS A 552 -12.86 -12.69 5.27
N ALA A 553 -12.32 -11.49 5.14
CA ALA A 553 -11.48 -10.87 6.18
C ALA A 553 -12.17 -9.71 6.91
N TRP A 554 -13.33 -9.24 6.44
CA TRP A 554 -14.04 -8.13 7.06
C TRP A 554 -14.44 -8.41 8.52
N TYR A 555 -14.94 -9.61 8.81
CA TYR A 555 -15.33 -10.00 10.17
C TYR A 555 -14.13 -10.07 11.10
N TRP A 556 -13.03 -10.63 10.61
CA TRP A 556 -11.77 -10.68 11.36
C TRP A 556 -11.25 -9.25 11.64
N ALA A 557 -11.29 -8.37 10.64
CA ALA A 557 -10.86 -6.97 10.78
C ALA A 557 -11.71 -6.21 11.81
N GLN A 558 -13.02 -6.43 11.81
CA GLN A 558 -13.94 -5.84 12.79
C GLN A 558 -13.68 -6.35 14.22
N SER A 559 -13.36 -7.65 14.35
CA SER A 559 -13.10 -8.29 15.64
C SER A 559 -11.70 -8.00 16.20
N ASN A 560 -10.77 -7.52 15.37
CA ASN A 560 -9.39 -7.25 15.74
C ASN A 560 -8.99 -5.79 15.40
N PRO A 561 -9.67 -4.80 15.99
CA PRO A 561 -9.38 -3.40 15.72
C PRO A 561 -7.92 -3.08 16.09
N GLY A 562 -7.20 -2.43 15.17
CA GLY A 562 -5.80 -2.05 15.35
C GLY A 562 -4.76 -3.08 14.88
N LEU A 563 -5.17 -4.30 14.49
CA LEU A 563 -4.27 -5.24 13.82
C LEU A 563 -4.33 -5.07 12.30
N ASN A 564 -3.21 -5.32 11.61
CA ASN A 564 -3.16 -5.21 10.16
C ASN A 564 -3.69 -6.49 9.50
N VAL A 565 -4.81 -6.39 8.80
CA VAL A 565 -5.46 -7.49 8.07
C VAL A 565 -4.50 -8.21 7.12
N MET A 566 -3.60 -7.51 6.44
CA MET A 566 -2.67 -8.08 5.45
C MET A 566 -1.59 -8.99 6.08
N THR A 567 -1.25 -8.78 7.35
CA THR A 567 -0.15 -9.48 8.03
C THR A 567 -0.61 -10.35 9.20
N ASN A 568 -1.75 -10.01 9.80
CA ASN A 568 -2.25 -10.64 11.01
C ASN A 568 -3.47 -11.54 10.75
N CYS A 569 -4.23 -11.32 9.66
CA CYS A 569 -5.34 -12.22 9.31
C CYS A 569 -4.80 -13.60 8.91
N PRO A 570 -5.33 -14.71 9.46
CA PRO A 570 -4.84 -16.06 9.19
C PRO A 570 -4.67 -16.35 7.69
N GLY A 571 -5.70 -16.09 6.88
CA GLY A 571 -5.64 -16.30 5.43
C GLY A 571 -4.54 -15.51 4.74
N ASN A 572 -4.30 -14.27 5.15
CA ASN A 572 -3.27 -13.43 4.52
C ASN A 572 -1.85 -13.81 4.92
N ARG A 573 -1.65 -14.48 6.06
CA ARG A 573 -0.35 -15.09 6.37
C ARG A 573 0.02 -16.19 5.38
N ILE A 574 -1.00 -16.87 4.82
CA ILE A 574 -0.83 -17.83 3.73
C ILE A 574 -0.61 -17.07 2.41
N LEU A 575 -1.51 -16.14 2.08
CA LEU A 575 -1.64 -15.54 0.74
C LEU A 575 -0.64 -14.45 0.38
N SER A 576 -0.19 -13.66 1.36
CA SER A 576 0.64 -12.46 1.12
C SER A 576 1.96 -12.77 0.41
N LYS A 577 2.61 -13.89 0.74
CA LYS A 577 3.81 -14.37 0.03
C LYS A 577 3.53 -14.77 -1.42
N MET A 578 2.29 -15.13 -1.72
CA MET A 578 1.80 -15.51 -3.04
C MET A 578 1.32 -14.30 -3.85
N GLY A 579 1.43 -13.09 -3.30
CA GLY A 579 1.03 -11.86 -4.00
C GLY A 579 -0.45 -11.51 -3.90
N LEU A 580 -1.20 -12.17 -3.00
CA LEU A 580 -2.64 -11.99 -2.84
C LEU A 580 -2.95 -11.65 -1.38
N CYS A 581 -3.94 -10.78 -1.14
CA CYS A 581 -4.47 -10.54 0.20
C CYS A 581 -5.98 -10.26 0.18
N ILE A 582 -6.70 -10.87 1.10
CA ILE A 582 -8.12 -10.63 1.36
C ILE A 582 -8.25 -9.40 2.26
N MET A 583 -8.99 -8.41 1.82
CA MET A 583 -9.13 -7.11 2.48
C MET A 583 -10.27 -7.10 3.50
N GLY A 584 -10.17 -6.23 4.50
CA GLY A 584 -11.23 -6.03 5.50
C GLY A 584 -12.48 -5.32 4.97
N ASN A 585 -12.46 -4.82 3.73
CA ASN A 585 -13.58 -4.10 3.13
C ASN A 585 -14.60 -5.08 2.54
N THR A 586 -15.88 -4.75 2.67
CA THR A 586 -16.98 -5.55 2.13
C THR A 586 -17.32 -5.19 0.68
N LEU A 587 -17.93 -6.16 -0.02
CA LEU A 587 -18.52 -6.04 -1.34
C LEU A 587 -19.98 -6.48 -1.27
N GLY A 588 -20.87 -5.68 -1.85
CA GLY A 588 -22.28 -6.03 -1.97
C GLY A 588 -22.48 -7.21 -2.93
N GLY A 589 -23.44 -8.08 -2.64
CA GLY A 589 -23.79 -9.18 -3.53
C GLY A 589 -24.61 -8.66 -4.73
N ASP A 590 -24.09 -8.83 -5.94
CA ASP A 590 -24.73 -8.43 -7.19
C ASP A 590 -24.40 -9.44 -8.32
N LEU A 591 -24.87 -9.16 -9.54
CA LEU A 591 -24.56 -9.90 -10.75
C LEU A 591 -23.48 -9.16 -11.55
N TYR A 592 -22.26 -9.71 -11.58
CA TYR A 592 -21.12 -9.06 -12.25
C TYR A 592 -20.77 -9.73 -13.56
N LYS A 593 -20.62 -8.96 -14.65
CA LYS A 593 -20.20 -9.51 -15.94
C LYS A 593 -18.76 -10.03 -15.87
N ALA A 594 -18.51 -11.16 -16.52
CA ALA A 594 -17.15 -11.65 -16.75
C ALA A 594 -16.40 -10.67 -17.66
N GLN A 595 -15.06 -10.61 -17.53
CA GLN A 595 -14.23 -9.70 -18.32
C GLN A 595 -14.32 -10.08 -19.81
N GLN A 596 -14.58 -9.10 -20.68
CA GLN A 596 -14.64 -9.31 -22.13
C GLN A 596 -13.25 -9.15 -22.77
N MET A 597 -12.78 -10.18 -23.46
CA MET A 597 -11.55 -10.15 -24.24
C MET A 597 -11.88 -9.71 -25.69
N THR A 598 -11.48 -8.50 -26.12
CA THR A 598 -11.67 -8.07 -27.51
C THR A 598 -10.50 -8.51 -28.40
N GLU A 599 -10.79 -9.04 -29.60
CA GLU A 599 -9.83 -9.65 -30.54
C GLU A 599 -8.97 -8.66 -31.35
N TYR A 600 -9.21 -7.36 -31.25
CA TYR A 600 -8.47 -6.35 -32.02
C TYR A 600 -7.76 -5.36 -31.10
N GLY A 601 -6.54 -4.95 -31.49
CA GLY A 601 -5.63 -4.03 -30.79
C GLY A 601 -6.13 -2.59 -30.62
N ASP A 602 -7.41 -2.41 -30.34
CA ASP A 602 -7.90 -1.19 -29.75
C ASP A 602 -7.48 -1.13 -28.28
N ARG A 603 -7.24 0.08 -27.75
CA ARG A 603 -6.92 0.30 -26.33
C ARG A 603 -8.19 0.07 -25.49
N GLY A 604 -8.68 -1.16 -25.47
CA GLY A 604 -9.70 -1.63 -24.54
C GLY A 604 -9.20 -1.40 -23.11
N THR A 605 -10.12 -1.04 -22.23
CA THR A 605 -9.90 -0.69 -20.84
C THR A 605 -9.11 -1.81 -20.13
N ARG A 606 -7.80 -1.65 -19.95
CA ARG A 606 -6.97 -2.61 -19.19
C ARG A 606 -7.55 -2.74 -17.78
N ALA A 607 -7.72 -3.98 -17.33
CA ALA A 607 -8.16 -4.25 -15.97
C ALA A 607 -7.21 -3.61 -14.95
N TYR A 608 -7.76 -3.10 -13.85
CA TYR A 608 -6.97 -2.49 -12.78
C TYR A 608 -5.89 -3.45 -12.27
N HIS A 609 -4.62 -3.04 -12.38
CA HIS A 609 -3.49 -3.71 -11.76
C HIS A 609 -2.67 -2.71 -10.95
N PHE A 610 -2.42 -3.03 -9.68
CA PHE A 610 -1.85 -2.11 -8.70
C PHE A 610 -0.51 -1.49 -9.14
N ARG A 611 0.43 -2.33 -9.61
CA ARG A 611 1.77 -1.86 -9.99
C ARG A 611 1.77 -1.07 -11.29
N ASP A 612 0.98 -1.51 -12.26
CA ASP A 612 0.88 -0.84 -13.57
C ASP A 612 0.29 0.56 -13.42
N LEU A 613 -0.83 0.67 -12.71
CA LEU A 613 -1.47 1.97 -12.49
C LEU A 613 -0.61 2.90 -11.61
N LEU A 614 0.13 2.36 -10.63
CA LEU A 614 1.07 3.18 -9.86
C LEU A 614 2.18 3.76 -10.74
N GLN A 615 2.70 2.98 -11.69
CA GLN A 615 3.70 3.46 -12.66
C GLN A 615 3.10 4.51 -13.61
N ARG A 616 1.87 4.29 -14.10
CA ARG A 616 1.13 5.28 -14.91
C ARG A 616 0.90 6.57 -14.13
N PHE A 617 0.51 6.47 -12.86
CA PHE A 617 0.36 7.62 -11.97
C PHE A 617 1.68 8.35 -11.74
N ALA A 618 2.79 7.64 -11.54
CA ALA A 618 4.11 8.24 -11.43
C ALA A 618 4.49 9.02 -12.71
N GLY A 619 4.24 8.44 -13.89
CA GLY A 619 4.41 9.13 -15.17
C GLY A 619 3.53 10.38 -15.29
N HIS A 620 2.29 10.33 -14.79
CA HIS A 620 1.40 11.48 -14.78
C HIS A 620 1.90 12.63 -13.91
N VAL A 621 2.27 12.36 -12.65
CA VAL A 621 2.63 13.42 -11.70
C VAL A 621 4.06 13.93 -11.83
N ILE A 622 4.98 13.10 -12.33
CA ILE A 622 6.41 13.48 -12.49
C ILE A 622 6.69 14.00 -13.90
N GLN A 623 6.08 13.41 -14.94
CA GLN A 623 6.39 13.70 -16.34
C GLN A 623 5.26 14.39 -17.12
N GLY A 624 4.12 14.64 -16.48
CA GLY A 624 2.96 15.28 -17.12
C GLY A 624 2.26 14.41 -18.17
N GLN A 625 2.42 13.08 -18.10
CA GLN A 625 1.71 12.16 -19.01
C GLN A 625 0.21 12.11 -18.68
N ASP A 626 -0.66 12.07 -19.68
CA ASP A 626 -2.10 11.98 -19.40
C ASP A 626 -2.52 10.57 -18.95
N LEU A 627 -3.40 10.55 -17.95
CA LEU A 627 -4.18 9.37 -17.56
C LEU A 627 -5.48 9.35 -18.35
N THR A 628 -5.85 8.18 -18.85
CA THR A 628 -7.17 7.93 -19.44
C THR A 628 -8.27 8.13 -18.39
N GLU A 629 -9.52 8.35 -18.84
CA GLU A 629 -10.68 8.51 -17.95
C GLU A 629 -10.84 7.31 -16.98
N HIS A 630 -10.63 6.09 -17.48
CA HIS A 630 -10.66 4.90 -16.65
C HIS A 630 -9.57 4.88 -15.56
N GLU A 631 -8.33 5.24 -15.93
CA GLU A 631 -7.21 5.32 -14.98
C GLU A 631 -7.46 6.39 -13.91
N GLN A 632 -8.05 7.54 -14.29
CA GLN A 632 -8.44 8.59 -13.35
C GLN A 632 -9.49 8.09 -12.35
N ASN A 633 -10.51 7.37 -12.83
CA ASN A 633 -11.54 6.76 -11.98
C ASN A 633 -10.96 5.70 -11.03
N CYS A 634 -9.86 5.05 -11.43
CA CYS A 634 -9.17 4.06 -10.59
C CYS A 634 -8.27 4.67 -9.50
N LEU A 635 -8.00 5.98 -9.50
CA LEU A 635 -7.08 6.60 -8.53
C LEU A 635 -7.56 6.48 -7.08
N GLN A 636 -8.87 6.51 -6.82
CA GLN A 636 -9.39 6.29 -5.47
C GLN A 636 -9.08 4.88 -4.97
N LYS A 637 -9.16 3.88 -5.85
CA LYS A 637 -8.78 2.50 -5.54
C LYS A 637 -7.26 2.40 -5.33
N LEU A 638 -6.47 2.98 -6.23
CA LEU A 638 -5.00 3.00 -6.12
C LEU A 638 -4.55 3.62 -4.80
N ARG A 639 -5.20 4.71 -4.37
CA ARG A 639 -4.96 5.36 -3.08
C ARG A 639 -5.14 4.39 -1.92
N ARG A 640 -6.28 3.70 -1.87
CA ARG A 640 -6.60 2.73 -0.81
C ARG A 640 -5.62 1.55 -0.82
N ASP A 641 -5.32 1.04 -2.01
CA ASP A 641 -4.39 -0.06 -2.22
C ASP A 641 -2.96 0.30 -1.79
N CYS A 642 -2.48 1.51 -2.11
CA CYS A 642 -1.20 2.03 -1.64
C CYS A 642 -1.14 2.07 -0.11
N THR A 643 -2.20 2.57 0.54
CA THR A 643 -2.28 2.62 2.00
C THR A 643 -2.20 1.26 2.64
N HIS A 644 -2.99 0.30 2.15
CA HIS A 644 -2.95 -1.05 2.67
C HIS A 644 -1.60 -1.73 2.42
N TYR A 645 -1.04 -1.55 1.21
CA TYR A 645 0.26 -2.07 0.86
C TYR A 645 1.34 -1.52 1.80
N LEU A 646 1.46 -0.20 1.91
CA LEU A 646 2.45 0.48 2.77
C LEU A 646 2.32 0.04 4.23
N ARG A 647 1.10 -0.11 4.76
CA ARG A 647 0.90 -0.56 6.14
C ARG A 647 1.37 -2.00 6.41
N MET A 648 1.61 -2.83 5.39
CA MET A 648 2.18 -4.17 5.58
C MET A 648 3.54 -4.14 6.28
N GLN A 649 4.32 -3.06 6.12
CA GLN A 649 5.66 -2.92 6.72
C GLN A 649 6.58 -4.12 6.49
N ALA A 650 6.46 -4.78 5.34
CA ALA A 650 7.25 -5.95 4.96
C ALA A 650 8.66 -5.54 4.50
N HIS A 651 9.41 -4.84 5.35
CA HIS A 651 10.73 -4.28 5.06
C HIS A 651 11.80 -5.35 4.73
N ASP A 652 11.53 -6.61 5.08
CA ASP A 652 12.30 -7.79 4.70
C ASP A 652 12.04 -8.25 3.25
N SER A 653 10.91 -7.84 2.65
CA SER A 653 10.58 -8.09 1.25
C SER A 653 11.21 -7.03 0.33
N ALA A 654 12.03 -7.50 -0.61
CA ALA A 654 12.62 -6.65 -1.65
C ALA A 654 11.53 -6.00 -2.53
N SER A 655 10.46 -6.74 -2.84
CA SER A 655 9.31 -6.24 -3.60
C SER A 655 8.61 -5.09 -2.88
N TYR A 656 8.44 -5.20 -1.56
CA TYR A 656 7.83 -4.15 -0.75
C TYR A 656 8.76 -2.94 -0.63
N THR A 657 10.05 -3.16 -0.34
CA THR A 657 11.03 -2.06 -0.20
C THR A 657 11.18 -1.27 -1.51
N SER A 658 11.15 -1.94 -2.66
CA SER A 658 11.15 -1.29 -3.98
C SER A 658 9.92 -0.40 -4.18
N MET A 659 8.73 -0.87 -3.79
CA MET A 659 7.49 -0.10 -3.88
C MET A 659 7.46 1.09 -2.91
N VAL A 660 7.98 0.94 -1.69
CA VAL A 660 8.13 2.07 -0.74
C VAL A 660 9.07 3.13 -1.33
N SER A 661 10.19 2.71 -1.93
CA SER A 661 11.11 3.64 -2.60
C SER A 661 10.42 4.38 -3.74
N LEU A 662 9.71 3.66 -4.63
CA LEU A 662 8.92 4.23 -5.71
C LEU A 662 7.97 5.32 -5.20
N ILE A 663 7.18 4.99 -4.19
CA ILE A 663 6.20 5.92 -3.62
C ILE A 663 6.89 7.12 -2.96
N THR A 664 8.02 6.90 -2.29
CA THR A 664 8.82 7.96 -1.67
C THR A 664 9.31 8.94 -2.74
N ASP A 665 9.79 8.44 -3.87
CA ASP A 665 10.29 9.25 -4.98
C ASP A 665 9.15 10.05 -5.64
N ILE A 666 7.97 9.44 -5.82
CA ILE A 666 6.77 10.15 -6.30
C ILE A 666 6.47 11.36 -5.39
N VAL A 667 6.51 11.17 -4.07
CA VAL A 667 6.21 12.24 -3.10
C VAL A 667 7.28 13.33 -3.11
N LYS A 668 8.56 12.97 -3.29
CA LYS A 668 9.66 13.94 -3.38
C LYS A 668 9.57 14.79 -4.64
N GLU A 669 9.30 14.17 -5.79
CA GLU A 669 9.27 14.85 -7.09
C GLU A 669 7.97 15.67 -7.28
N ALA A 670 6.81 15.09 -6.98
CA ALA A 670 5.53 15.78 -7.17
C ALA A 670 5.21 16.75 -6.02
N GLY A 671 5.74 16.49 -4.82
CA GLY A 671 5.34 17.15 -3.59
C GLY A 671 3.92 16.80 -3.14
N VAL A 672 3.53 17.32 -1.97
CA VAL A 672 2.17 17.18 -1.43
C VAL A 672 1.43 18.52 -1.46
N PRO A 673 0.14 18.56 -1.87
CA PRO A 673 -0.67 19.77 -1.81
C PRO A 673 -0.77 20.31 -0.37
N GLN A 674 -0.60 21.63 -0.21
CA GLN A 674 -0.67 22.30 1.10
C GLN A 674 -2.13 22.61 1.43
N VAL A 675 -2.84 21.59 1.91
CA VAL A 675 -4.28 21.64 2.17
C VAL A 675 -4.63 22.50 3.39
N CYS A 676 -5.62 23.37 3.26
CA CYS A 676 -6.20 24.14 4.38
C CYS A 676 -7.63 24.63 4.04
N GLN A 677 -8.29 25.34 4.97
CA GLN A 677 -9.64 25.90 4.75
C GLN A 677 -9.77 26.72 3.46
N THR A 678 -8.76 27.54 3.14
CA THR A 678 -8.74 28.44 1.99
C THR A 678 -8.10 27.81 0.74
N CYS A 679 -7.46 26.65 0.88
CA CYS A 679 -6.86 25.88 -0.20
C CYS A 679 -7.33 24.42 -0.12
N PRO A 680 -8.61 24.14 -0.41
CA PRO A 680 -9.14 22.79 -0.35
C PRO A 680 -8.64 21.93 -1.52
N VAL A 681 -8.44 20.65 -1.25
CA VAL A 681 -8.07 19.63 -2.23
C VAL A 681 -9.32 18.92 -2.76
N GLN A 682 -9.50 18.92 -4.08
CA GLN A 682 -10.65 18.31 -4.76
C GLN A 682 -10.23 17.28 -5.82
N SER A 683 -9.11 17.51 -6.52
CA SER A 683 -8.66 16.63 -7.60
C SER A 683 -8.23 15.25 -7.07
N SER A 684 -8.55 14.18 -7.80
CA SER A 684 -8.15 12.81 -7.45
C SER A 684 -6.63 12.68 -7.31
N LYS A 685 -5.86 13.40 -8.15
CA LYS A 685 -4.40 13.48 -8.10
C LYS A 685 -3.90 14.05 -6.77
N ASP A 686 -4.42 15.19 -6.35
CA ASP A 686 -3.96 15.87 -5.14
C ASP A 686 -4.41 15.12 -3.89
N LYS A 687 -5.61 14.52 -3.89
CA LYS A 687 -6.06 13.60 -2.83
C LYS A 687 -5.14 12.39 -2.71
N MET A 688 -4.73 11.81 -3.84
CA MET A 688 -3.79 10.69 -3.90
C MET A 688 -2.45 11.08 -3.27
N LEU A 689 -1.84 12.20 -3.70
CA LEU A 689 -0.57 12.68 -3.16
C LEU A 689 -0.63 13.00 -1.66
N LEU A 690 -1.69 13.67 -1.19
CA LEU A 690 -1.91 13.97 0.23
C LEU A 690 -1.97 12.72 1.10
N HIS A 691 -2.69 11.71 0.63
CA HIS A 691 -2.86 10.47 1.38
C HIS A 691 -1.58 9.62 1.38
N VAL A 692 -1.00 9.42 0.20
CA VAL A 692 0.20 8.59 0.02
C VAL A 692 1.42 9.22 0.68
N GLY A 693 1.56 10.55 0.63
CA GLY A 693 2.58 11.29 1.38
C GLY A 693 2.50 11.03 2.88
N SER A 694 1.28 10.99 3.43
CA SER A 694 1.07 10.66 4.85
C SER A 694 1.49 9.23 5.20
N GLU A 695 1.08 8.26 4.39
CA GLU A 695 1.32 6.84 4.66
C GLU A 695 2.78 6.46 4.44
N VAL A 696 3.45 6.99 3.40
CA VAL A 696 4.86 6.68 3.15
C VAL A 696 5.77 7.31 4.20
N TYR A 697 5.42 8.49 4.73
CA TYR A 697 6.12 9.10 5.86
C TYR A 697 6.16 8.18 7.09
N ARG A 698 5.12 7.38 7.32
CA ARG A 698 5.07 6.44 8.45
C ARG A 698 6.01 5.24 8.30
N VAL A 699 6.35 4.83 7.07
CA VAL A 699 7.05 3.56 6.81
C VAL A 699 8.41 3.72 6.13
N CYS A 700 8.72 4.89 5.58
CA CYS A 700 10.03 5.12 4.96
C CYS A 700 11.15 5.07 6.01
N LYS A 701 12.37 4.71 5.57
CA LYS A 701 13.54 4.58 6.47
C LYS A 701 13.99 5.92 7.04
N GLU A 702 13.84 7.00 6.28
CA GLU A 702 14.27 8.36 6.63
C GLU A 702 13.11 9.36 6.51
N PRO A 703 12.12 9.31 7.42
CA PRO A 703 10.94 10.19 7.39
C PRO A 703 11.29 11.68 7.41
N ASP A 704 12.35 12.07 8.10
CA ASP A 704 12.74 13.49 8.19
C ASP A 704 13.21 14.06 6.86
N ALA A 705 13.81 13.24 6.00
CA ALA A 705 14.20 13.64 4.65
C ALA A 705 12.98 13.90 3.76
N LEU A 706 11.82 13.31 4.10
CA LEU A 706 10.58 13.48 3.33
C LEU A 706 9.74 14.67 3.82
N LEU A 707 9.90 15.07 5.07
CA LEU A 707 9.08 16.09 5.72
C LEU A 707 8.98 17.42 4.92
N PRO A 708 10.06 17.98 4.34
CA PRO A 708 9.98 19.24 3.57
C PRO A 708 9.15 19.14 2.28
N TYR A 709 9.01 17.94 1.72
CA TYR A 709 8.22 17.69 0.51
C TYR A 709 6.72 17.54 0.83
N ILE A 710 6.41 17.16 2.07
CA ILE A 710 5.05 17.02 2.57
C ILE A 710 4.54 18.34 3.15
N ILE A 711 5.34 18.99 3.99
CA ILE A 711 4.99 20.23 4.69
C ILE A 711 6.06 21.28 4.37
N LYS A 712 5.71 22.25 3.52
CA LYS A 712 6.67 23.25 3.03
C LYS A 712 7.07 24.27 4.11
N ASN A 713 6.14 24.60 5.01
CA ASN A 713 6.31 25.66 6.00
C ASN A 713 6.13 25.10 7.42
N LEU A 714 7.17 24.49 7.97
CA LEU A 714 7.15 23.99 9.35
C LEU A 714 7.22 25.16 10.35
N PRO A 715 6.27 25.25 11.31
CA PRO A 715 6.29 26.30 12.31
C PRO A 715 7.42 26.06 13.33
N ASN A 716 8.31 27.04 13.46
CA ASN A 716 9.38 27.02 14.47
C ASN A 716 8.84 27.56 15.81
N LEU A 717 8.28 26.67 16.63
CA LEU A 717 7.68 27.02 17.92
C LEU A 717 8.65 26.73 19.08
N PRO A 718 8.71 27.59 20.12
CA PRO A 718 9.62 27.40 21.23
C PRO A 718 9.24 26.16 22.05
N SER A 719 10.22 25.27 22.21
CA SER A 719 10.07 24.00 22.91
C SER A 719 10.41 24.12 24.40
N VAL A 720 9.83 23.22 25.19
CA VAL A 720 10.14 22.97 26.59
C VAL A 720 10.66 21.56 26.75
N PHE A 721 11.52 21.35 27.75
CA PHE A 721 12.18 20.08 27.99
C PHE A 721 11.74 19.45 29.31
N ASN A 722 11.63 18.12 29.33
CA ASN A 722 11.27 17.30 30.49
C ASN A 722 10.00 17.81 31.20
N ALA A 723 8.94 18.04 30.41
CA ALA A 723 7.66 18.46 30.94
C ALA A 723 7.03 17.31 31.75
N ARG A 724 6.81 17.56 33.04
CA ARG A 724 6.23 16.58 33.98
C ARG A 724 4.73 16.78 34.07
N ILE A 725 3.97 15.71 33.82
CA ILE A 725 2.52 15.69 33.86
C ILE A 725 2.10 14.80 35.03
N GLN A 726 1.26 15.35 35.91
CA GLN A 726 0.69 14.62 37.03
C GLN A 726 -0.70 14.11 36.67
N ILE A 727 -0.88 12.79 36.62
CA ILE A 727 -2.15 12.15 36.26
C ILE A 727 -2.88 11.63 37.49
N SER A 728 -4.19 11.83 37.51
CA SER A 728 -5.11 11.25 38.50
C SER A 728 -6.44 11.00 37.82
N THR A 729 -6.96 9.78 37.90
CA THR A 729 -8.17 9.37 37.19
C THR A 729 -8.91 8.27 37.95
N ASP A 730 -10.24 8.23 37.79
CA ASP A 730 -11.13 7.15 38.19
C ASP A 730 -12.15 6.95 37.06
N THR A 731 -11.82 6.08 36.09
CA THR A 731 -12.52 6.02 34.80
C THR A 731 -13.85 5.26 34.82
N SER A 732 -14.26 4.68 35.96
CA SER A 732 -15.45 3.83 36.06
C SER A 732 -15.49 2.78 34.94
N ASP A 733 -16.59 2.62 34.19
CA ASP A 733 -16.67 1.65 33.08
C ASP A 733 -16.37 2.23 31.68
N ARG A 734 -15.80 3.44 31.58
CA ARG A 734 -15.55 4.11 30.28
C ARG A 734 -14.08 4.49 30.12
N GLU A 735 -13.61 4.61 28.88
CA GLU A 735 -12.30 5.19 28.58
C GLU A 735 -12.34 6.72 28.77
N GLU A 736 -11.29 7.31 29.35
CA GLU A 736 -11.16 8.76 29.57
C GLU A 736 -9.91 9.32 28.87
N TRP A 737 -10.02 10.54 28.32
CA TRP A 737 -8.87 11.27 27.79
C TRP A 737 -8.42 12.30 28.83
N ILE A 738 -7.13 12.33 29.10
CA ILE A 738 -6.49 13.24 30.05
C ILE A 738 -5.66 14.25 29.25
N SER A 739 -6.05 15.52 29.36
CA SER A 739 -5.38 16.66 28.73
C SER A 739 -4.04 16.94 29.41
N THR A 740 -3.01 17.23 28.62
CA THR A 740 -1.65 17.46 29.14
C THR A 740 -1.21 18.93 29.06
N GLY A 741 -1.89 19.75 28.27
CA GLY A 741 -1.45 21.12 27.95
C GLY A 741 -0.17 21.19 27.10
N LEU A 742 0.21 20.08 26.45
CA LEU A 742 1.37 19.97 25.58
C LEU A 742 0.98 19.70 24.13
N TYR A 743 1.84 20.13 23.22
CA TYR A 743 1.68 20.04 21.77
C TYR A 743 2.99 19.57 21.13
N LEU A 744 2.90 18.83 20.02
CA LEU A 744 4.04 18.55 19.13
C LEU A 744 3.84 19.25 17.79
N SER A 745 4.89 19.90 17.30
CA SER A 745 4.93 20.44 15.94
C SER A 745 4.85 19.30 14.90
N PRO A 746 4.40 19.59 13.68
CA PRO A 746 4.38 18.62 12.59
C PRO A 746 5.74 17.92 12.41
N GLY A 747 5.75 16.58 12.42
CA GLY A 747 6.95 15.74 12.29
C GLY A 747 7.89 15.71 13.50
N MET A 748 7.60 16.48 14.56
CA MET A 748 8.43 16.52 15.76
C MET A 748 8.34 15.21 16.53
N ARG A 749 9.50 14.59 16.81
CA ARG A 749 9.60 13.40 17.68
C ARG A 749 9.93 13.78 19.11
N THR A 750 9.40 13.01 20.04
CA THR A 750 9.72 13.13 21.46
C THR A 750 9.74 11.76 22.12
N TYR A 751 10.40 11.64 23.27
CA TYR A 751 10.31 10.46 24.11
C TYR A 751 9.39 10.73 25.31
N ILE A 752 8.65 9.70 25.66
CA ILE A 752 7.76 9.65 26.82
C ILE A 752 8.35 8.66 27.81
N ALA A 753 8.65 9.13 29.02
CA ALA A 753 8.99 8.25 30.13
C ALA A 753 7.69 7.76 30.77
N VAL A 754 7.40 6.47 30.59
CA VAL A 754 6.17 5.81 31.01
C VAL A 754 6.36 5.21 32.39
N PRO A 755 5.56 5.62 33.39
CA PRO A 755 5.66 5.11 34.74
C PRO A 755 5.18 3.64 34.83
N PRO A 756 5.77 2.80 35.69
CA PRO A 756 5.40 1.39 35.85
C PRO A 756 3.92 1.15 36.16
N GLU A 757 3.25 2.14 36.74
CA GLU A 757 1.84 2.11 37.11
C GLU A 757 0.91 1.98 35.90
N ILE A 758 1.32 2.45 34.72
CA ILE A 758 0.50 2.43 33.49
C ILE A 758 1.10 1.58 32.37
N LYS A 759 2.40 1.25 32.47
CA LYS A 759 3.12 0.48 31.45
C LYS A 759 2.48 -0.90 31.22
N GLY A 760 2.08 -1.20 29.98
CA GLY A 760 1.52 -2.50 29.60
C GLY A 760 0.11 -2.77 30.15
N LYS A 761 -0.59 -1.74 30.65
CA LYS A 761 -1.93 -1.87 31.27
C LYS A 761 -3.05 -1.33 30.38
N GLY A 762 -2.86 -1.35 29.06
CA GLY A 762 -3.85 -0.87 28.08
C GLY A 762 -3.96 0.65 27.98
N TRP A 763 -3.07 1.41 28.63
CA TRP A 763 -2.98 2.86 28.46
C TRP A 763 -2.43 3.23 27.09
N GLN A 764 -2.94 4.31 26.52
CA GLN A 764 -2.48 4.83 25.24
C GLN A 764 -2.10 6.31 25.37
N LEU A 765 -1.28 6.78 24.43
CA LEU A 765 -1.04 8.19 24.20
C LEU A 765 -1.58 8.57 22.82
N GLN A 766 -2.28 9.69 22.73
CA GLN A 766 -2.77 10.22 21.46
C GLN A 766 -2.13 11.58 21.16
N ILE A 767 -1.75 11.80 19.90
CA ILE A 767 -1.30 13.10 19.40
C ILE A 767 -2.28 13.58 18.34
N GLY A 768 -2.95 14.71 18.57
CA GLY A 768 -4.05 15.20 17.75
C GLY A 768 -5.39 15.07 18.48
N CYS A 769 -6.25 16.08 18.36
CA CYS A 769 -7.53 16.14 19.08
C CYS A 769 -8.71 15.54 18.29
N GLN A 770 -8.56 15.41 16.98
CA GLN A 770 -9.55 14.92 16.04
C GLN A 770 -9.70 13.40 16.13
N THR A 771 -10.89 12.89 15.85
CA THR A 771 -11.16 11.44 15.65
C THR A 771 -11.64 11.10 14.24
N ASP A 772 -12.06 12.11 13.48
CA ASP A 772 -12.70 11.91 12.18
C ASP A 772 -11.73 11.46 11.09
N CYS A 773 -12.20 10.50 10.29
CA CYS A 773 -11.56 10.07 9.05
C CYS A 773 -12.29 10.68 7.85
N LEU A 774 -11.64 11.59 7.13
CA LEU A 774 -12.22 12.27 5.96
C LEU A 774 -11.87 11.59 4.63
N GLY A 775 -11.45 10.32 4.65
CA GLY A 775 -10.90 9.61 3.48
C GLY A 775 -11.85 9.58 2.27
N GLU A 776 -13.15 9.56 2.51
CA GLU A 776 -14.20 9.49 1.48
C GLU A 776 -14.80 10.86 1.14
N ALA A 777 -14.28 11.96 1.68
CA ALA A 777 -14.79 13.30 1.37
C ALA A 777 -14.45 13.74 -0.06
N ASP A 778 -15.43 14.36 -0.73
CA ASP A 778 -15.26 14.96 -2.07
C ASP A 778 -14.32 16.17 -2.06
N VAL A 779 -14.25 16.87 -0.94
CA VAL A 779 -13.38 18.03 -0.74
C VAL A 779 -12.65 17.85 0.58
N LEU A 780 -11.33 18.01 0.57
CA LEU A 780 -10.49 17.96 1.76
C LEU A 780 -9.99 19.36 2.10
N LYS A 781 -10.27 19.83 3.31
CA LYS A 781 -9.78 21.10 3.88
C LYS A 781 -8.67 20.90 4.92
N ARG A 782 -8.36 19.63 5.22
CA ARG A 782 -7.18 19.17 5.96
C ARG A 782 -6.83 17.75 5.50
N ALA A 783 -5.71 17.21 5.99
CA ALA A 783 -5.38 15.80 5.75
C ALA A 783 -6.48 14.87 6.32
N PRO A 784 -6.73 13.70 5.68
CA PRO A 784 -7.86 12.84 6.04
C PRO A 784 -7.87 12.36 7.49
N VAL A 785 -6.69 12.00 8.01
CA VAL A 785 -6.48 11.55 9.39
C VAL A 785 -5.29 12.32 9.94
N VAL A 786 -5.50 13.04 11.05
CA VAL A 786 -4.50 13.94 11.66
C VAL A 786 -4.19 13.59 13.12
N HIS A 787 -4.59 12.40 13.56
CA HIS A 787 -4.27 11.90 14.90
C HIS A 787 -3.47 10.57 14.82
N GLU A 788 -2.69 10.32 15.86
CA GLU A 788 -1.93 9.07 16.04
C GLU A 788 -2.10 8.57 17.46
N ARG A 789 -2.15 7.25 17.64
CA ARG A 789 -2.21 6.59 18.96
C ARG A 789 -1.04 5.64 19.15
N PHE A 790 -0.50 5.61 20.36
CA PHE A 790 0.63 4.80 20.76
C PHE A 790 0.30 4.02 22.04
N ALA A 791 0.55 2.72 22.06
CA ALA A 791 0.42 1.92 23.28
C ALA A 791 1.58 2.21 24.24
N LEU A 792 1.28 2.40 25.52
CA LEU A 792 2.29 2.70 26.55
C LEU A 792 2.87 1.40 27.14
N ASP A 793 3.55 0.60 26.34
CA ASP A 793 4.01 -0.74 26.73
C ASP A 793 5.51 -0.81 27.06
N SER A 794 6.25 0.27 26.81
CA SER A 794 7.69 0.39 27.07
C SER A 794 7.96 1.51 28.07
N GLU A 795 9.04 1.39 28.84
CA GLU A 795 9.45 2.42 29.83
C GLU A 795 9.81 3.76 29.16
N MET A 796 10.44 3.70 27.99
CA MET A 796 10.74 4.85 27.16
C MET A 796 10.14 4.60 25.78
N LEU A 797 9.24 5.48 25.36
CA LEU A 797 8.54 5.35 24.08
C LEU A 797 8.77 6.60 23.23
N GLN A 798 9.26 6.42 22.00
CA GLN A 798 9.33 7.49 21.02
C GLN A 798 7.97 7.66 20.33
N VAL A 799 7.46 8.90 20.28
CA VAL A 799 6.15 9.23 19.69
C VAL A 799 6.28 10.45 18.78
N TRP A 800 5.43 10.52 17.76
CA TRP A 800 5.35 11.63 16.81
C TRP A 800 4.03 11.62 16.05
N ASN A 801 3.72 12.72 15.36
CA ASN A 801 2.64 12.79 14.38
C ASN A 801 3.10 13.70 13.24
N LEU A 802 2.94 13.25 11.99
CA LEU A 802 3.29 14.04 10.80
C LEU A 802 2.64 15.42 10.83
N TRP A 803 1.37 15.50 11.24
CA TRP A 803 0.58 16.73 11.24
C TRP A 803 0.69 17.52 12.55
N GLY A 804 1.40 16.99 13.55
CA GLY A 804 1.46 17.56 14.89
C GLY A 804 0.14 17.39 15.65
N GLY A 805 0.05 17.99 16.84
CA GLY A 805 -1.18 17.92 17.63
C GLY A 805 -0.96 18.03 19.13
N LEU A 806 -2.06 18.26 19.86
CA LEU A 806 -2.10 18.18 21.32
C LEU A 806 -1.82 16.75 21.79
N ILE A 807 -1.12 16.61 22.91
CA ILE A 807 -0.79 15.31 23.52
C ILE A 807 -1.85 14.96 24.56
N TYR A 808 -2.37 13.75 24.50
CA TYR A 808 -3.35 13.19 25.44
C TYR A 808 -2.87 11.87 25.99
N LEU A 809 -3.20 11.58 27.24
CA LEU A 809 -3.14 10.23 27.80
C LEU A 809 -4.55 9.65 27.81
N ILE A 810 -4.69 8.42 27.33
CA ILE A 810 -5.96 7.70 27.27
C ILE A 810 -5.93 6.62 28.34
N ALA A 811 -6.79 6.80 29.34
CA ALA A 811 -6.96 5.90 30.46
C ALA A 811 -8.04 4.86 30.12
N PRO A 812 -7.72 3.54 30.15
CA PRO A 812 -8.70 2.51 29.87
C PRO A 812 -9.78 2.46 30.98
N PRO A 813 -10.94 1.82 30.71
CA PRO A 813 -11.95 1.59 31.73
C PRO A 813 -11.38 0.96 33.01
N LYS A 814 -11.99 1.28 34.15
CA LYS A 814 -11.67 0.78 35.50
C LYS A 814 -10.27 1.15 35.99
N SER A 815 -9.68 2.20 35.43
CA SER A 815 -8.40 2.75 35.87
C SER A 815 -8.59 3.64 37.10
N LYS A 816 -7.80 3.40 38.14
CA LYS A 816 -7.75 4.22 39.36
C LYS A 816 -6.32 4.58 39.69
N LEU A 817 -5.94 5.84 39.49
CA LEU A 817 -4.60 6.35 39.73
C LEU A 817 -4.64 7.70 40.44
N LYS A 818 -3.63 7.99 41.26
CA LYS A 818 -3.49 9.26 41.95
C LYS A 818 -2.03 9.71 41.97
N GLY A 819 -1.76 10.88 41.42
CA GLY A 819 -0.44 11.53 41.43
C GLY A 819 0.67 10.78 40.72
N VAL A 820 0.35 10.02 39.67
CA VAL A 820 1.38 9.33 38.86
C VAL A 820 2.02 10.36 37.91
N GLU A 821 3.35 10.30 37.76
CA GLU A 821 4.08 11.23 36.91
C GLU A 821 4.42 10.61 35.55
N VAL A 822 4.11 11.34 34.47
CA VAL A 822 4.57 11.03 33.11
C VAL A 822 5.48 12.17 32.65
N VAL A 823 6.61 11.86 32.03
CA VAL A 823 7.56 12.88 31.56
C VAL A 823 7.62 12.89 30.03
N VAL A 824 7.39 14.06 29.44
CA VAL A 824 7.56 14.31 28.00
C VAL A 824 8.87 15.06 27.80
N GLN A 825 9.84 14.44 27.11
CA GLN A 825 11.19 14.98 27.01
C GLN A 825 11.28 16.31 26.26
N THR A 826 10.54 16.44 25.16
CA THR A 826 10.46 17.68 24.38
C THR A 826 9.03 17.91 23.93
N ALA A 827 8.48 19.10 24.16
CA ALA A 827 7.14 19.47 23.72
C ALA A 827 7.01 20.99 23.59
N ILE A 828 5.85 21.45 23.12
CA ILE A 828 5.47 22.86 23.05
C ILE A 828 4.31 23.09 24.00
N LYS A 829 4.29 24.22 24.70
CA LYS A 829 3.17 24.55 25.60
C LYS A 829 1.94 24.98 24.80
N ALA A 830 0.79 24.41 25.14
CA ALA A 830 -0.51 24.83 24.64
C ALA A 830 -1.24 25.73 25.66
N PRO A 831 -2.10 26.66 25.22
CA PRO A 831 -3.02 27.35 26.11
C PRO A 831 -3.97 26.33 26.75
N TYR A 832 -3.85 26.12 28.05
CA TYR A 832 -4.63 25.14 28.78
C TYR A 832 -5.16 25.75 30.08
N TYR A 833 -6.47 25.98 30.11
CA TYR A 833 -7.17 26.46 31.30
C TYR A 833 -7.84 25.27 31.99
N LYS A 834 -7.68 25.16 33.32
CA LYS A 834 -8.36 24.15 34.13
C LYS A 834 -9.08 24.81 35.29
N SER A 835 -10.41 24.71 35.30
CA SER A 835 -11.24 25.30 36.35
C SER A 835 -10.81 24.82 37.74
N GLY A 836 -10.75 25.75 38.69
CA GLY A 836 -10.27 25.52 40.06
C GLY A 836 -8.76 25.31 40.22
N LYS A 837 -7.97 25.26 39.13
CA LYS A 837 -6.51 25.15 39.18
C LYS A 837 -5.78 26.33 38.54
N THR A 838 -6.28 26.83 37.40
CA THR A 838 -5.70 27.96 36.69
C THR A 838 -6.36 29.25 37.16
N SER A 839 -5.56 30.23 37.63
CA SER A 839 -6.09 31.56 37.98
C SER A 839 -6.38 32.39 36.71
N VAL A 840 -7.37 33.28 36.76
CA VAL A 840 -7.67 34.22 35.66
C VAL A 840 -6.47 35.12 35.35
N GLU A 841 -5.73 35.52 36.38
CA GLU A 841 -4.53 36.34 36.23
C GLU A 841 -3.43 35.60 35.44
N ASP A 842 -3.11 34.36 35.81
CA ASP A 842 -2.13 33.53 35.10
C ASP A 842 -2.57 33.25 33.66
N TRP A 843 -3.87 33.02 33.48
CA TRP A 843 -4.46 32.83 32.16
C TRP A 843 -4.19 34.02 31.23
N VAL A 844 -4.60 35.22 31.66
CA VAL A 844 -4.50 36.46 30.88
C VAL A 844 -3.05 36.87 30.63
N LYS A 845 -2.20 36.81 31.67
CA LYS A 845 -0.81 37.29 31.58
C LYS A 845 0.10 36.35 30.79
N LYS A 846 -0.15 35.03 30.85
CA LYS A 846 0.83 34.03 30.39
C LYS A 846 0.22 32.90 29.57
N ILE A 847 -0.75 32.17 30.11
CA ILE A 847 -1.12 30.85 29.57
C ILE A 847 -1.83 30.97 28.21
N ARG A 848 -2.72 31.95 28.04
CA ARG A 848 -3.45 32.14 26.77
C ARG A 848 -2.56 32.49 25.59
N ASN A 849 -1.32 32.92 25.85
CA ASN A 849 -0.32 33.30 24.85
C ASN A 849 0.69 32.18 24.55
N ALA A 850 0.50 30.98 25.11
CA ALA A 850 1.35 29.84 24.79
C ALA A 850 1.33 29.54 23.27
N PRO A 851 2.48 29.12 22.69
CA PRO A 851 2.72 29.18 21.24
C PRO A 851 1.96 28.15 20.41
N ALA A 852 1.41 27.08 21.00
CA ALA A 852 0.70 26.06 20.23
C ALA A 852 -0.50 26.64 19.45
N PRO A 853 -0.86 26.06 18.29
CA PRO A 853 -2.01 26.50 17.50
C PRO A 853 -3.36 26.02 18.05
N TRP A 854 -3.36 25.11 19.04
CA TRP A 854 -4.54 24.52 19.68
C TRP A 854 -4.59 24.83 21.17
N ALA A 855 -5.78 25.02 21.71
CA ALA A 855 -6.04 25.32 23.11
C ALA A 855 -7.09 24.37 23.70
N GLU A 856 -7.05 24.18 25.03
CA GLU A 856 -8.06 23.44 25.79
C GLU A 856 -8.56 24.25 26.99
N LEU A 857 -9.89 24.24 27.18
CA LEU A 857 -10.55 24.74 28.38
C LEU A 857 -11.24 23.55 29.08
N GLU A 858 -10.71 23.13 30.24
CA GLU A 858 -11.25 22.02 31.03
C GLU A 858 -12.08 22.56 32.21
N PHE A 859 -13.36 22.20 32.22
CA PHE A 859 -14.34 22.53 33.27
C PHE A 859 -14.74 21.29 34.07
N GLU A 860 -15.78 21.33 34.92
CA GLU A 860 -16.09 20.20 35.81
C GLU A 860 -16.49 18.94 35.03
N ASN A 861 -17.41 19.09 34.08
CA ASN A 861 -18.00 17.98 33.32
C ASN A 861 -17.69 18.01 31.82
N ILE A 862 -17.03 19.04 31.30
CA ILE A 862 -16.78 19.19 29.87
C ILE A 862 -15.43 19.84 29.56
N ILE A 863 -14.85 19.51 28.41
CA ILE A 863 -13.61 20.11 27.89
C ILE A 863 -13.86 20.63 26.48
N ILE A 864 -13.43 21.87 26.21
CA ILE A 864 -13.56 22.50 24.90
C ILE A 864 -12.17 22.61 24.27
N THR A 865 -12.01 22.05 23.07
CA THR A 865 -10.78 22.08 22.29
C THR A 865 -11.00 22.85 20.99
N LEU A 866 -10.16 23.84 20.71
CA LEU A 866 -10.32 24.71 19.56
C LEU A 866 -8.99 25.41 19.19
N HIS A 867 -8.96 26.10 18.05
CA HIS A 867 -7.77 26.86 17.64
C HIS A 867 -7.47 28.00 18.61
N SER A 868 -6.19 28.17 18.96
CA SER A 868 -5.76 29.15 19.97
C SER A 868 -6.12 30.59 19.63
N GLU A 869 -6.40 30.91 18.35
CA GLU A 869 -6.85 32.23 17.93
C GLU A 869 -8.11 32.70 18.66
N PHE A 870 -9.08 31.82 18.90
CA PHE A 870 -10.34 32.14 19.57
C PHE A 870 -10.17 32.49 21.05
N ILE A 871 -9.10 31.98 21.70
CA ILE A 871 -8.85 32.26 23.13
C ILE A 871 -7.85 33.40 23.37
N ARG A 872 -7.16 33.90 22.34
CA ARG A 872 -6.10 34.92 22.55
C ARG A 872 -6.64 36.18 23.24
N LYS A 873 -7.93 36.46 23.07
CA LYS A 873 -8.65 37.62 23.66
C LYS A 873 -9.68 37.22 24.72
N LEU A 874 -9.72 35.96 25.15
CA LEU A 874 -10.63 35.52 26.21
C LEU A 874 -10.06 35.92 27.58
N ASP A 875 -10.62 36.97 28.18
CA ASP A 875 -10.17 37.47 29.50
C ASP A 875 -10.81 36.70 30.67
N ARG A 876 -12.04 36.21 30.51
CA ARG A 876 -12.85 35.58 31.57
C ARG A 876 -13.21 34.11 31.29
N PRO A 877 -12.22 33.19 31.29
CA PRO A 877 -12.49 31.76 31.12
C PRO A 877 -13.28 31.16 32.30
N ASP A 878 -13.29 31.82 33.46
CA ASP A 878 -14.06 31.45 34.65
C ASP A 878 -15.57 31.66 34.45
N GLU A 879 -15.99 32.69 33.72
CA GLU A 879 -17.38 32.91 33.35
C GLU A 879 -17.88 31.85 32.34
N VAL A 880 -17.02 31.47 31.39
CA VAL A 880 -17.27 30.35 30.47
C VAL A 880 -17.38 29.03 31.24
N ALA A 881 -16.51 28.79 32.23
CA ALA A 881 -16.58 27.61 33.08
C ALA A 881 -17.92 27.54 33.85
N ALA A 882 -18.30 28.61 34.54
CA ALA A 882 -19.57 28.67 35.27
C ALA A 882 -20.79 28.46 34.37
N PHE A 883 -20.75 29.00 33.14
CA PHE A 883 -21.78 28.79 32.14
C PHE A 883 -21.94 27.32 31.75
N TRP A 884 -20.84 26.65 31.39
CA TRP A 884 -20.87 25.24 30.99
C TRP A 884 -21.12 24.28 32.15
N ASP A 885 -20.64 24.58 33.35
CA ASP A 885 -20.92 23.79 34.55
C ASP A 885 -22.44 23.83 34.86
N SER A 886 -23.09 24.98 34.67
CA SER A 886 -24.55 25.13 34.79
C SER A 886 -25.31 24.30 33.73
N ILE A 887 -24.87 24.34 32.47
CA ILE A 887 -25.45 23.53 31.39
C ILE A 887 -25.32 22.04 31.70
N MET A 888 -24.10 21.58 32.02
CA MET A 888 -23.85 20.16 32.24
C MET A 888 -24.57 19.62 33.48
N LYS A 889 -24.76 20.45 34.52
CA LYS A 889 -25.64 20.13 35.63
C LYS A 889 -27.09 19.91 35.16
N GLY A 890 -27.61 20.82 34.33
CA GLY A 890 -28.94 20.64 33.72
C GLY A 890 -29.04 19.38 32.85
N VAL A 891 -27.99 19.05 32.09
CA VAL A 891 -27.94 17.82 31.27
C VAL A 891 -28.03 16.58 32.16
N ALA A 892 -27.29 16.56 33.28
CA ALA A 892 -27.33 15.51 34.29
C ALA A 892 -28.72 15.38 34.94
N GLU A 893 -29.30 16.52 35.32
CA GLU A 893 -30.59 16.61 36.00
C GLU A 893 -31.72 16.04 35.16
N LEU A 894 -31.82 16.44 33.88
CA LEU A 894 -32.85 15.90 33.00
C LEU A 894 -32.68 14.39 32.85
N ALA A 895 -31.44 13.91 32.64
CA ALA A 895 -31.13 12.49 32.50
C ALA A 895 -31.30 11.67 33.79
N ALA A 896 -31.66 12.30 34.92
CA ALA A 896 -31.74 11.71 36.25
C ALA A 896 -30.44 10.99 36.66
N LYS A 897 -29.29 11.61 36.37
CA LYS A 897 -27.94 11.11 36.69
C LYS A 897 -27.25 12.00 37.73
N PRO A 898 -26.19 11.50 38.40
CA PRO A 898 -25.37 12.34 39.28
C PRO A 898 -24.85 13.59 38.57
N ALA A 899 -24.84 14.72 39.28
CA ALA A 899 -24.43 16.02 38.72
C ALA A 899 -22.99 16.04 38.21
N LYS A 900 -22.10 15.26 38.84
CA LYS A 900 -20.74 15.06 38.37
C LYS A 900 -20.68 13.83 37.47
N PHE A 901 -20.20 14.01 36.26
CA PHE A 901 -20.09 12.93 35.31
C PHE A 901 -18.88 12.04 35.67
N PRO A 902 -19.01 10.69 35.54
CA PRO A 902 -17.87 9.78 35.71
C PRO A 902 -16.73 10.07 34.72
N ARG A 903 -17.07 10.57 33.53
CA ARG A 903 -16.15 10.99 32.48
C ARG A 903 -16.64 12.31 31.89
N LYS A 904 -15.74 13.29 31.77
CA LYS A 904 -16.06 14.58 31.13
C LYS A 904 -16.49 14.38 29.67
N GLU A 905 -17.43 15.18 29.20
CA GLU A 905 -17.71 15.32 27.76
C GLU A 905 -16.62 16.18 27.09
N ARG A 906 -16.56 16.15 25.76
CA ARG A 906 -15.54 16.89 25.00
C ARG A 906 -16.12 17.51 23.74
N PHE A 907 -15.79 18.77 23.46
CA PHE A 907 -15.97 19.41 22.16
C PHE A 907 -14.62 19.55 21.45
N VAL A 908 -14.60 19.33 20.14
CA VAL A 908 -13.50 19.67 19.24
C VAL A 908 -14.03 20.48 18.07
N ALA A 909 -13.56 21.73 17.96
CA ALA A 909 -13.86 22.61 16.83
C ALA A 909 -12.81 22.41 15.73
N ASP A 910 -13.21 21.73 14.66
CA ASP A 910 -12.34 21.33 13.56
C ASP A 910 -12.70 22.05 12.26
N VAL A 911 -11.71 22.26 11.40
CA VAL A 911 -11.90 22.94 10.10
C VAL A 911 -12.83 22.16 9.16
N GLN A 912 -12.91 20.85 9.37
CA GLN A 912 -13.77 19.95 8.64
C GLN A 912 -14.07 18.70 9.47
N ILE A 913 -15.35 18.36 9.56
CA ILE A 913 -15.87 17.15 10.21
C ILE A 913 -16.43 16.18 9.17
N SER A 914 -16.68 14.94 9.59
CA SER A 914 -17.08 13.82 8.75
C SER A 914 -18.57 13.84 8.37
N HIS A 915 -19.44 14.37 9.23
CA HIS A 915 -20.88 14.36 9.04
C HIS A 915 -21.53 15.67 9.51
N GLY A 916 -22.52 16.13 8.76
CA GLY A 916 -23.38 17.25 9.15
C GLY A 916 -22.64 18.57 9.43
N PHE A 917 -23.30 19.40 10.25
CA PHE A 917 -22.73 20.64 10.76
C PHE A 917 -22.09 20.46 12.14
N MET A 918 -22.62 19.53 12.93
CA MET A 918 -22.07 19.02 14.18
C MET A 918 -22.43 17.53 14.25
N HIS A 919 -21.69 16.75 15.04
CA HIS A 919 -22.12 15.41 15.41
C HIS A 919 -21.62 14.98 16.78
N ALA A 920 -22.46 14.22 17.47
CA ALA A 920 -22.20 13.65 18.77
C ALA A 920 -21.09 12.59 18.73
N GLY A 921 -20.57 12.27 19.92
CA GLY A 921 -19.45 11.37 20.09
C GLY A 921 -18.60 11.71 21.29
N TYR A 922 -17.41 11.12 21.33
CA TYR A 922 -16.37 11.48 22.29
C TYR A 922 -15.04 11.60 21.54
N PRO A 923 -14.72 12.79 21.00
CA PRO A 923 -15.39 14.08 21.22
C PRO A 923 -16.68 14.29 20.40
N VAL A 924 -17.49 15.26 20.81
CA VAL A 924 -18.46 15.96 19.97
C VAL A 924 -17.69 16.85 19.01
N MET A 925 -17.92 16.67 17.71
CA MET A 925 -17.21 17.38 16.65
C MET A 925 -18.08 18.51 16.10
N ILE A 926 -17.51 19.70 15.98
CA ILE A 926 -18.19 20.89 15.42
C ILE A 926 -17.28 21.57 14.39
N HIS A 927 -17.85 22.31 13.44
CA HIS A 927 -17.04 23.17 12.56
C HIS A 927 -16.41 24.32 13.36
N SER A 928 -15.17 24.71 13.01
CA SER A 928 -14.47 25.84 13.63
C SER A 928 -15.24 27.16 13.61
N THR A 929 -16.17 27.34 12.67
CA THR A 929 -17.07 28.51 12.60
C THR A 929 -18.00 28.61 13.82
N SER A 930 -18.24 27.51 14.53
CA SER A 930 -19.04 27.44 15.75
C SER A 930 -18.17 27.47 17.02
N ALA A 931 -16.88 27.77 16.93
CA ALA A 931 -16.04 27.84 18.13
C ALA A 931 -16.43 29.04 19.03
N GLU A 932 -16.82 30.17 18.44
CA GLU A 932 -17.14 31.39 19.20
C GLU A 932 -18.40 31.27 20.05
N GLU A 933 -19.44 30.55 19.56
CA GLU A 933 -20.67 30.34 20.33
C GLU A 933 -20.41 29.56 21.64
N LEU A 934 -19.40 28.68 21.67
CA LEU A 934 -19.04 27.95 22.88
C LEU A 934 -18.37 28.84 23.95
N LEU A 935 -17.84 30.00 23.55
CA LEU A 935 -17.04 30.88 24.40
C LEU A 935 -17.80 32.14 24.83
N ASN A 936 -19.05 32.33 24.39
CA ASN A 936 -19.83 33.54 24.65
C ASN A 936 -21.13 33.27 25.42
N PRO A 937 -21.06 33.18 26.77
CA PRO A 937 -22.23 32.99 27.62
C PRO A 937 -23.33 34.04 27.44
N GLU A 938 -22.97 35.30 27.18
CA GLU A 938 -23.95 36.37 27.02
C GLU A 938 -24.81 36.18 25.78
N THR A 939 -24.19 35.87 24.64
CA THR A 939 -24.91 35.60 23.39
C THR A 939 -25.77 34.36 23.53
N ALA A 940 -25.23 33.27 24.09
CA ALA A 940 -25.99 32.03 24.28
C ALA A 940 -27.23 32.23 25.17
N ARG A 941 -27.16 33.10 26.20
CA ARG A 941 -28.33 33.45 27.04
C ARG A 941 -29.34 34.37 26.36
N LYS A 942 -28.99 35.04 25.25
CA LYS A 942 -29.89 35.90 24.49
C LYS A 942 -30.56 35.16 23.33
N THR A 943 -29.79 34.40 22.56
CA THR A 943 -30.23 33.80 21.29
C THR A 943 -30.27 32.27 21.32
N GLY A 944 -29.80 31.63 22.38
CA GLY A 944 -29.66 30.19 22.47
C GLY A 944 -28.37 29.65 21.82
N ILE A 945 -28.13 28.36 22.05
CA ILE A 945 -26.99 27.58 21.56
C ILE A 945 -27.46 26.14 21.21
N TRP A 946 -28.47 26.04 20.34
CA TRP A 946 -29.20 24.79 20.09
C TRP A 946 -28.31 23.64 19.62
N GLY A 947 -27.41 23.87 18.66
CA GLY A 947 -26.56 22.83 18.05
C GLY A 947 -25.71 22.08 19.08
N PRO A 948 -24.82 22.77 19.83
CA PRO A 948 -24.01 22.10 20.84
C PRO A 948 -24.81 21.32 21.90
N ILE A 949 -25.98 21.83 22.32
CA ILE A 949 -26.83 21.13 23.29
C ILE A 949 -27.52 19.92 22.67
N HIS A 950 -27.93 20.00 21.40
CA HIS A 950 -28.50 18.89 20.65
C HIS A 950 -27.53 17.69 20.60
N GLU A 951 -26.24 17.95 20.33
CA GLU A 951 -25.22 16.90 20.32
C GLU A 951 -24.95 16.30 21.72
N LEU A 952 -24.96 17.14 22.76
CA LEU A 952 -24.90 16.62 24.15
C LEU A 952 -26.14 15.80 24.50
N GLY A 953 -27.30 16.15 23.95
CA GLY A 953 -28.54 15.38 24.05
C GLY A 953 -28.41 13.98 23.45
N HIS A 954 -27.78 13.86 22.27
CA HIS A 954 -27.44 12.55 21.70
C HIS A 954 -26.58 11.71 22.64
N ASN A 955 -25.58 12.30 23.31
CA ASN A 955 -24.76 11.60 24.30
C ASN A 955 -25.57 11.15 25.55
N GLN A 956 -26.79 11.64 25.75
CA GLN A 956 -27.70 11.22 26.83
C GLN A 956 -28.79 10.24 26.41
N GLN A 957 -29.04 10.03 25.11
CA GLN A 957 -30.01 9.04 24.63
C GLN A 957 -29.66 7.64 25.13
N CYS A 958 -30.68 6.82 25.38
CA CYS A 958 -30.50 5.46 25.87
C CYS A 958 -31.40 4.48 25.13
N SER A 959 -30.83 3.37 24.66
CA SER A 959 -31.51 2.38 23.82
C SER A 959 -32.79 1.81 24.44
N VAL A 960 -32.97 1.91 25.76
CA VAL A 960 -34.15 1.40 26.48
C VAL A 960 -35.41 2.23 26.26
N TRP A 961 -35.29 3.50 25.87
CA TRP A 961 -36.45 4.38 25.59
C TRP A 961 -36.40 5.00 24.18
N GLU A 962 -35.43 4.61 23.36
CA GLU A 962 -35.34 5.03 21.96
C GLU A 962 -36.07 4.07 21.01
N PHE A 963 -36.68 4.63 19.98
CA PHE A 963 -37.39 3.95 18.89
C PHE A 963 -36.80 4.34 17.50
N PRO A 964 -35.56 3.90 17.16
CA PRO A 964 -34.96 4.22 15.87
C PRO A 964 -35.79 3.69 14.68
N PRO A 965 -35.81 4.39 13.53
CA PRO A 965 -35.09 5.64 13.24
C PRO A 965 -35.80 6.91 13.73
N HIS A 966 -37.01 6.81 14.27
CA HIS A 966 -37.89 7.96 14.55
C HIS A 966 -37.36 8.90 15.63
N THR A 967 -36.84 8.33 16.72
CA THR A 967 -36.42 9.11 17.90
C THR A 967 -34.99 9.61 17.85
N THR A 968 -34.15 9.06 16.95
CA THR A 968 -32.71 9.34 16.89
C THR A 968 -32.42 10.83 16.90
N GLU A 969 -33.10 11.61 16.04
CA GLU A 969 -32.95 13.07 15.93
C GLU A 969 -34.04 13.85 16.69
N CYS A 970 -34.80 13.17 17.54
CA CYS A 970 -35.96 13.73 18.22
C CYS A 970 -35.71 13.87 19.72
N THR A 971 -35.44 12.78 20.44
CA THR A 971 -35.36 12.81 21.92
C THR A 971 -34.11 13.54 22.41
N CYS A 972 -33.04 13.60 21.62
CA CYS A 972 -31.89 14.48 21.88
C CYS A 972 -32.31 15.94 22.07
N ASN A 973 -33.33 16.41 21.34
CA ASN A 973 -33.85 17.78 21.46
C ASN A 973 -34.60 18.04 22.78
N LEU A 974 -34.95 17.01 23.58
CA LEU A 974 -35.49 17.24 24.92
C LEU A 974 -34.48 17.98 25.80
N TRP A 975 -33.19 17.65 25.67
CA TRP A 975 -32.12 18.40 26.33
C TRP A 975 -31.99 19.80 25.77
N SER A 976 -32.09 19.99 24.45
CA SER A 976 -32.08 21.32 23.84
C SER A 976 -33.18 22.20 24.42
N VAL A 977 -34.43 21.73 24.46
CA VAL A 977 -35.53 22.51 25.03
C VAL A 977 -35.31 22.76 26.53
N TYR A 978 -35.02 21.72 27.32
CA TYR A 978 -34.84 21.83 28.77
C TYR A 978 -33.74 22.82 29.16
N ILE A 979 -32.57 22.73 28.53
CA ILE A 979 -31.44 23.62 28.85
C ILE A 979 -31.78 25.07 28.50
N HIS A 980 -32.40 25.31 27.35
CA HIS A 980 -32.76 26.67 26.97
C HIS A 980 -33.74 27.28 27.97
N GLU A 981 -34.78 26.55 28.35
CA GLU A 981 -35.81 27.06 29.25
C GLU A 981 -35.35 27.17 30.70
N GLU A 982 -34.84 26.07 31.25
CA GLU A 982 -34.62 25.93 32.70
C GLU A 982 -33.23 26.41 33.13
N VAL A 983 -32.26 26.46 32.21
CA VAL A 983 -30.87 26.83 32.54
C VAL A 983 -30.48 28.17 31.93
N LEU A 984 -30.86 28.42 30.67
CA LEU A 984 -30.48 29.65 29.97
C LEU A 984 -31.52 30.77 30.11
N GLY A 985 -32.77 30.44 30.47
CA GLY A 985 -33.87 31.40 30.52
C GLY A 985 -34.37 31.86 29.14
N VAL A 986 -34.05 31.09 28.09
CA VAL A 986 -34.48 31.32 26.72
C VAL A 986 -35.73 30.50 26.44
N LYS A 987 -36.84 31.18 26.13
CA LYS A 987 -38.09 30.50 25.76
C LYS A 987 -37.88 29.63 24.52
N ARG A 988 -38.50 28.44 24.47
CA ARG A 988 -38.32 27.49 23.37
C ARG A 988 -38.59 28.08 21.99
N GLU A 989 -39.58 28.96 21.85
CA GLU A 989 -39.93 29.62 20.58
C GLU A 989 -38.82 30.55 20.06
N ASN A 990 -37.96 31.06 20.95
CA ASN A 990 -36.80 31.89 20.62
C ASN A 990 -35.52 31.06 20.49
N ALA A 991 -35.49 29.85 21.04
CA ALA A 991 -34.33 28.97 20.99
C ALA A 991 -34.14 28.30 19.62
N HIS A 992 -35.24 27.99 18.91
CA HIS A 992 -35.18 27.41 17.56
C HIS A 992 -36.46 27.68 16.75
N PRO A 993 -36.37 28.02 15.43
CA PRO A 993 -37.55 28.34 14.62
C PRO A 993 -38.63 27.25 14.58
N ASN A 994 -38.23 25.97 14.55
CA ASN A 994 -39.19 24.85 14.59
C ASN A 994 -39.98 24.74 15.89
N MET A 995 -39.57 25.43 16.96
CA MET A 995 -40.28 25.45 18.24
C MET A 995 -41.28 26.61 18.35
N SER A 996 -41.41 27.44 17.31
CA SER A 996 -42.44 28.48 17.27
C SER A 996 -43.84 27.85 17.35
N VAL A 997 -44.77 28.56 18.01
CA VAL A 997 -46.15 28.10 18.20
C VAL A 997 -46.83 27.78 16.86
N GLU A 998 -46.57 28.59 15.84
CA GLU A 998 -47.12 28.42 14.49
C GLU A 998 -46.62 27.14 13.82
N ASN A 999 -45.30 26.91 13.81
CA ASN A 999 -44.70 25.73 13.20
C ASN A 999 -45.14 24.43 13.90
N ARG A 1000 -45.24 24.46 15.23
CA ARG A 1000 -45.71 23.31 16.03
C ARG A 1000 -47.17 22.96 15.74
N LYS A 1001 -48.07 23.96 15.73
CA LYS A 1001 -49.49 23.76 15.39
C LYS A 1001 -49.68 23.27 13.95
N SER A 1002 -49.00 23.89 13.01
CA SER A 1002 -49.05 23.51 11.59
C SER A 1002 -48.61 22.06 11.37
N ARG A 1003 -47.48 21.67 11.96
CA ARG A 1003 -46.94 20.30 11.88
C ARG A 1003 -47.85 19.26 12.51
N THR A 1004 -48.45 19.56 13.67
CA THR A 1004 -49.41 18.66 14.33
C THR A 1004 -50.64 18.44 13.46
N ALA A 1005 -51.20 19.52 12.89
CA ALA A 1005 -52.37 19.44 12.02
C ALA A 1005 -52.08 18.68 10.72
N SER A 1006 -50.93 18.93 10.07
CA SER A 1006 -50.51 18.20 8.86
C SER A 1006 -50.36 16.71 9.14
N TYR A 1007 -49.65 16.32 10.19
CA TYR A 1007 -49.49 14.91 10.56
C TYR A 1007 -50.83 14.21 10.82
N ALA A 1008 -51.76 14.88 11.51
CA ALA A 1008 -53.09 14.33 11.75
C ALA A 1008 -53.90 14.17 10.45
N ASN A 1009 -53.87 15.16 9.57
CA ASN A 1009 -54.58 15.16 8.28
C ASN A 1009 -54.01 14.12 7.30
N GLU A 1010 -52.72 13.79 7.40
CA GLU A 1010 -52.05 12.77 6.59
C GLU A 1010 -52.25 11.34 7.13
N GLY A 1011 -53.21 11.16 8.04
CA GLY A 1011 -53.61 9.84 8.53
C GLY A 1011 -52.75 9.29 9.66
N ARG A 1012 -51.92 10.13 10.30
CA ARG A 1012 -51.10 9.77 11.47
C ARG A 1012 -50.15 8.60 11.17
N ASN A 1013 -49.57 8.59 9.98
CA ASN A 1013 -48.66 7.54 9.55
C ASN A 1013 -47.36 7.60 10.38
N LEU A 1014 -47.12 6.58 11.20
CA LEU A 1014 -45.95 6.51 12.08
C LEU A 1014 -44.62 6.57 11.30
N GLU A 1015 -44.58 6.19 10.02
CA GLU A 1015 -43.39 6.37 9.16
C GLU A 1015 -42.98 7.85 9.01
N GLN A 1016 -43.94 8.77 9.07
CA GLN A 1016 -43.70 10.22 9.02
C GLN A 1016 -43.47 10.84 10.42
N TRP A 1017 -43.65 10.08 11.50
CA TRP A 1017 -43.36 10.51 12.88
C TRP A 1017 -41.84 10.52 13.09
N SER A 1018 -41.18 11.63 12.75
CA SER A 1018 -39.73 11.77 12.84
C SER A 1018 -39.31 13.18 13.29
N VAL A 1019 -38.09 13.30 13.83
CA VAL A 1019 -37.43 14.56 14.23
C VAL A 1019 -38.37 15.49 15.01
N TRP A 1020 -38.92 16.52 14.35
CA TRP A 1020 -39.75 17.55 14.96
C TRP A 1020 -41.20 17.11 15.18
N THR A 1021 -41.75 16.26 14.30
CA THR A 1021 -43.11 15.71 14.48
C THR A 1021 -43.12 14.78 15.66
N ALA A 1022 -42.06 13.96 15.78
CA ALA A 1022 -41.88 13.09 16.93
C ALA A 1022 -41.69 13.88 18.22
N LEU A 1023 -40.86 14.93 18.19
CA LEU A 1023 -40.59 15.78 19.34
C LEU A 1023 -41.88 16.41 19.89
N GLU A 1024 -42.81 16.82 19.02
CA GLU A 1024 -44.09 17.41 19.43
C GLU A 1024 -44.89 16.52 20.39
N THR A 1025 -44.90 15.20 20.18
CA THR A 1025 -45.54 14.25 21.10
C THR A 1025 -44.98 14.39 22.53
N TYR A 1026 -43.66 14.50 22.67
CA TYR A 1026 -43.01 14.67 23.96
C TYR A 1026 -43.21 16.08 24.53
N ILE A 1027 -43.23 17.10 23.68
CA ILE A 1027 -43.44 18.48 24.12
C ILE A 1027 -44.86 18.67 24.66
N GLN A 1028 -45.87 18.03 24.07
CA GLN A 1028 -47.25 18.05 24.61
C GLN A 1028 -47.34 17.34 25.97
N LEU A 1029 -46.59 16.25 26.18
CA LEU A 1029 -46.46 15.63 27.51
C LEU A 1029 -45.76 16.59 28.49
N GLN A 1030 -44.72 17.30 28.04
CA GLN A 1030 -44.01 18.27 28.86
C GLN A 1030 -44.90 19.46 29.25
N GLU A 1031 -45.74 19.95 28.33
CA GLU A 1031 -46.68 21.05 28.59
C GLU A 1031 -47.76 20.66 29.60
N LYS A 1032 -48.19 19.39 29.60
CA LYS A 1032 -49.21 18.88 30.54
C LYS A 1032 -48.63 18.54 31.92
N PHE A 1033 -47.45 17.92 31.97
CA PHE A 1033 -46.92 17.29 33.21
C PHE A 1033 -45.62 17.92 33.74
N GLY A 1034 -45.00 18.81 32.99
CA GLY A 1034 -43.74 19.44 33.33
C GLY A 1034 -42.51 18.53 33.21
N TRP A 1035 -41.33 19.12 33.37
CA TRP A 1035 -40.04 18.42 33.27
C TRP A 1035 -39.80 17.42 34.40
N ASP A 1036 -40.41 17.61 35.57
CA ASP A 1036 -40.30 16.66 36.68
C ASP A 1036 -40.88 15.28 36.36
N ALA A 1037 -41.92 15.22 35.52
CA ALA A 1037 -42.43 13.95 35.02
C ALA A 1037 -41.39 13.22 34.17
N PHE A 1038 -40.71 13.92 33.27
CA PHE A 1038 -39.64 13.36 32.44
C PHE A 1038 -38.47 12.86 33.28
N LYS A 1039 -38.02 13.64 34.27
CA LYS A 1039 -36.96 13.23 35.20
C LYS A 1039 -37.33 11.93 35.92
N LYS A 1040 -38.57 11.81 36.40
CA LYS A 1040 -39.08 10.58 37.05
C LYS A 1040 -39.18 9.40 36.09
N VAL A 1041 -39.60 9.63 34.84
CA VAL A 1041 -39.66 8.59 33.80
C VAL A 1041 -38.25 8.08 33.49
N PHE A 1042 -37.28 8.96 33.21
CA PHE A 1042 -35.90 8.54 32.96
C PHE A 1042 -35.27 7.86 34.17
N ALA A 1043 -35.55 8.34 35.40
CA ALA A 1043 -35.15 7.67 36.63
C ALA A 1043 -35.71 6.24 36.75
N ALA A 1044 -36.98 6.03 36.38
CA ALA A 1044 -37.60 4.71 36.39
C ALA A 1044 -36.88 3.76 35.42
N TYR A 1045 -36.55 4.23 34.22
CA TYR A 1045 -35.84 3.42 33.22
C TYR A 1045 -34.44 2.96 33.67
N HIS A 1046 -33.75 3.71 34.53
CA HIS A 1046 -32.47 3.25 35.12
C HIS A 1046 -32.63 1.98 35.97
N SER A 1047 -33.85 1.63 36.38
CA SER A 1047 -34.15 0.46 37.22
C SER A 1047 -34.86 -0.68 36.46
N ILE A 1048 -35.33 -0.46 35.22
CA ILE A 1048 -36.06 -1.47 34.44
C ILE A 1048 -35.05 -2.43 33.78
N THR A 1049 -35.19 -3.73 34.03
CA THR A 1049 -34.26 -4.75 33.48
C THR A 1049 -34.79 -5.49 32.26
N ASN A 1050 -36.12 -5.57 32.08
CA ASN A 1050 -36.77 -6.38 31.04
C ASN A 1050 -37.41 -5.49 29.96
N VAL A 1051 -36.61 -4.66 29.32
CA VAL A 1051 -37.06 -3.75 28.26
C VAL A 1051 -37.24 -4.54 26.96
N PRO A 1052 -38.37 -4.42 26.24
CA PRO A 1052 -38.56 -5.06 24.95
C PRO A 1052 -37.48 -4.67 23.94
N HIS A 1053 -37.14 -5.60 23.05
CA HIS A 1053 -36.14 -5.35 22.01
C HIS A 1053 -36.74 -4.74 20.75
N ASP A 1054 -38.00 -5.03 20.45
CA ASP A 1054 -38.74 -4.50 19.30
C ASP A 1054 -39.34 -3.11 19.59
N ARG A 1055 -39.63 -2.38 18.51
CA ARG A 1055 -40.12 -1.00 18.58
C ARG A 1055 -41.45 -0.90 19.31
N ASP A 1056 -42.41 -1.73 18.95
CA ASP A 1056 -43.80 -1.60 19.39
C ASP A 1056 -43.92 -1.95 20.88
N GLY A 1057 -43.20 -2.98 21.34
CA GLY A 1057 -43.06 -3.31 22.75
C GLY A 1057 -42.44 -2.17 23.57
N LYS A 1058 -41.41 -1.49 23.05
CA LYS A 1058 -40.83 -0.33 23.73
C LYS A 1058 -41.80 0.86 23.80
N MET A 1059 -42.56 1.12 22.74
CA MET A 1059 -43.57 2.19 22.73
C MET A 1059 -44.69 1.91 23.75
N ASN A 1060 -45.12 0.64 23.88
CA ASN A 1060 -46.05 0.20 24.91
C ASN A 1060 -45.48 0.36 26.34
N LEU A 1061 -44.23 -0.07 26.54
CA LEU A 1061 -43.54 0.11 27.83
C LEU A 1061 -43.41 1.59 28.19
N TYR A 1062 -43.12 2.46 27.22
CA TYR A 1062 -43.04 3.91 27.43
C TYR A 1062 -44.39 4.50 27.81
N ALA A 1063 -45.45 4.15 27.08
CA ALA A 1063 -46.81 4.59 27.39
C ALA A 1063 -47.21 4.16 28.81
N LYS A 1064 -46.93 2.92 29.20
CA LYS A 1064 -47.18 2.40 30.54
C LYS A 1064 -46.37 3.12 31.61
N THR A 1065 -45.06 3.24 31.40
CA THR A 1065 -44.13 3.85 32.37
C THR A 1065 -44.50 5.30 32.62
N PHE A 1066 -44.75 6.07 31.56
CA PHE A 1066 -45.13 7.47 31.68
C PHE A 1066 -46.50 7.60 32.37
N SER A 1067 -47.49 6.80 31.97
CA SER A 1067 -48.83 6.80 32.59
C SER A 1067 -48.78 6.54 34.10
N ASN A 1068 -47.97 5.57 34.53
CA ASN A 1068 -47.79 5.26 35.95
C ASN A 1068 -47.11 6.40 36.70
N VAL A 1069 -46.09 7.03 36.10
CA VAL A 1069 -45.37 8.15 36.73
C VAL A 1069 -46.29 9.35 36.95
N VAL A 1070 -47.20 9.64 36.01
CA VAL A 1070 -48.13 10.77 36.11
C VAL A 1070 -49.49 10.39 36.70
N ASN A 1071 -49.67 9.12 37.08
CA ASN A 1071 -50.92 8.56 37.61
C ASN A 1071 -52.15 8.88 36.74
N MET A 1072 -52.00 8.77 35.42
CA MET A 1072 -53.05 9.03 34.43
C MET A 1072 -52.87 8.12 33.22
N ASN A 1073 -53.94 7.55 32.69
CA ASN A 1073 -53.92 6.70 31.51
C ASN A 1073 -53.69 7.55 30.25
N LEU A 1074 -52.50 7.44 29.67
CA LEU A 1074 -52.07 8.15 28.46
C LEU A 1074 -52.27 7.31 27.18
N ALA A 1075 -52.80 6.09 27.26
CA ALA A 1075 -53.03 5.26 26.08
C ALA A 1075 -53.87 5.95 24.99
N PRO A 1076 -54.96 6.69 25.31
CA PRO A 1076 -55.71 7.45 24.30
C PRO A 1076 -54.84 8.47 23.55
N PHE A 1077 -53.97 9.19 24.26
CA PHE A 1077 -53.07 10.18 23.68
C PHE A 1077 -52.06 9.55 22.71
N PHE A 1078 -51.41 8.45 23.10
CA PHE A 1078 -50.45 7.78 22.23
C PHE A 1078 -51.11 7.17 20.99
N LYS A 1079 -52.32 6.60 21.14
CA LYS A 1079 -53.12 6.14 19.99
C LYS A 1079 -53.47 7.27 19.04
N ALA A 1080 -53.78 8.46 19.55
CA ALA A 1080 -54.06 9.64 18.72
C ALA A 1080 -52.83 10.12 17.93
N TRP A 1081 -51.62 9.77 18.37
CA TRP A 1081 -50.38 9.96 17.62
C TRP A 1081 -50.02 8.80 16.66
N GLY A 1082 -50.86 7.76 16.59
CA GLY A 1082 -50.64 6.60 15.73
C GLY A 1082 -49.77 5.51 16.35
N TRP A 1083 -49.50 5.53 17.66
CA TRP A 1083 -48.71 4.50 18.32
C TRP A 1083 -49.48 3.17 18.42
N PRO A 1084 -48.82 2.01 18.22
CA PRO A 1084 -49.45 0.69 18.25
C PRO A 1084 -49.63 0.20 19.70
N ILE A 1085 -50.49 0.88 20.47
CA ILE A 1085 -50.79 0.49 21.85
C ILE A 1085 -51.61 -0.81 21.84
N GLU A 1086 -51.08 -1.84 22.49
CA GLU A 1086 -51.69 -3.16 22.58
C GLU A 1086 -52.87 -3.18 23.57
N PRO A 1087 -53.88 -4.05 23.34
CA PRO A 1087 -54.99 -4.21 24.28
C PRO A 1087 -54.56 -4.58 25.71
N SER A 1088 -53.47 -5.33 25.85
CA SER A 1088 -52.87 -5.70 27.14
C SER A 1088 -52.39 -4.47 27.92
N THR A 1089 -51.80 -3.49 27.23
CA THR A 1089 -51.36 -2.22 27.81
C THR A 1089 -52.56 -1.36 28.21
N ASP A 1090 -53.61 -1.29 27.38
CA ASP A 1090 -54.85 -0.58 27.74
C ASP A 1090 -55.49 -1.15 29.01
N GLU A 1091 -55.59 -2.48 29.10
CA GLU A 1091 -56.18 -3.16 30.25
C GLU A 1091 -55.39 -2.85 31.53
N MET A 1092 -54.05 -2.91 31.47
CA MET A 1092 -53.20 -2.54 32.60
C MET A 1092 -53.38 -1.08 33.04
N LEU A 1093 -53.63 -0.16 32.11
CA LEU A 1093 -53.78 1.27 32.39
C LEU A 1093 -55.23 1.68 32.69
N SER A 1094 -56.21 0.78 32.53
CA SER A 1094 -57.64 1.05 32.70
C SER A 1094 -58.03 1.50 34.12
N SER A 1095 -57.23 1.14 35.12
CA SER A 1095 -57.42 1.55 36.52
C SER A 1095 -57.04 3.00 36.80
N LEU A 1096 -56.30 3.66 35.90
CA LEU A 1096 -55.90 5.06 36.01
C LEU A 1096 -56.94 6.00 35.36
N PRO A 1097 -57.11 7.23 35.85
CA PRO A 1097 -57.96 8.24 35.21
C PRO A 1097 -57.52 8.49 33.75
N GLY A 1098 -58.46 8.55 32.79
CA GLY A 1098 -58.14 8.76 31.37
C GLY A 1098 -57.84 10.22 31.01
N TRP A 1099 -56.83 10.47 30.18
CA TRP A 1099 -56.57 11.80 29.61
C TRP A 1099 -57.42 12.06 28.35
N ASN A 1100 -58.68 12.41 28.54
CA ASN A 1100 -59.64 12.50 27.43
C ASN A 1100 -59.61 13.85 26.69
N ASP A 1101 -59.06 14.91 27.28
CA ASP A 1101 -58.94 16.26 26.71
C ASP A 1101 -57.53 16.56 26.17
N HIS A 1102 -56.82 15.52 25.71
CA HIS A 1102 -55.46 15.65 25.23
C HIS A 1102 -55.37 16.50 23.95
N PRO A 1103 -54.23 17.18 23.66
CA PRO A 1103 -54.12 18.11 22.52
C PRO A 1103 -54.45 17.52 21.15
N MET A 1104 -54.25 16.21 20.97
CA MET A 1104 -54.60 15.52 19.73
C MET A 1104 -56.10 15.24 19.55
N ALA A 1105 -56.95 15.43 20.57
CA ALA A 1105 -58.37 15.07 20.52
C ALA A 1105 -59.20 15.99 19.61
N GLN A 1106 -58.63 17.13 19.22
CA GLN A 1106 -59.24 18.09 18.31
C GLN A 1106 -59.09 17.71 16.82
N TYR A 1107 -58.26 16.70 16.51
CA TYR A 1107 -58.00 16.18 15.17
C TYR A 1107 -58.49 14.74 15.06
#